data_AF-A0A7V4J4X1-F1
#
_entry.id   AF-A0A7V4J4X1-F1
#
_cell.length_a   1.000
_cell.length_b   1.000
_cell.length_c   1.000
_cell.angle_alpha   90.00
_cell.angle_beta   90.00
_cell.angle_gamma   90.00
#
_symmetry.space_group_name_H-M   'P 1'
#
loop_
_entity.id
_entity.type
_entity.pdbx_description
1 polymer ?
#
loop_
_entity_poly.entity_id
_entity_poly.type
_entity_poly.pdbx_seq_one_letter_code
_entity_poly.pdbx_strand_id
1 'polypeptide(L)'
;MSGRTGRGLIRVRGDAIGRVLPRIVTVAMVLAYLAYMSALSLQRHATLNSSAADLSFIDQPMWNTLHGRFLERTMDARQVSRAAEHFEPIILAVALVYTLWDDVRAILIIQTAALALGAVPIYWIARRAFSPSGRATTDPRQRGDEIPGHVEHAQIHPVLGRWLPPLFVLAYLMFPALQAANVADFHADPFIVAPWLFVFWYATEHRFRWMWLWAIVALAVKENLPTMVFALGLFLLLFGGRASLRDETPSEVRARRWHAAGLMIVSLAWFGVATYLIVMPLAREVYGTSTPVYMAHRYVWLASGAGGILDMLRQPGRWYYLIELLAPVGWLALLAPEFLLPGLPVLIANFVSDFPAQYSGQQHYTAPLVPVLVVAAIYGARRLWDWLTAASSRSREHERQLNRRRRVLLAGLCVWLVGWSLGFHHLRGWTPLARDFEWPELTAHHRLLARFTAQIPGDAAVSTTPPLHPHLAHRWKIYLYPTVADADYVLLDVAGRTDAHPNDVYRTFQGIINGGGFTIQDAADGYVLLARRPESGVTELPAAFYDFARVAEPRPEHPVGLEFTPPGQSQPHLRLLGYDLVDDAVWQQTYGRFYWQALAPLPEGTRLWPFFFDDTGQLIEDTSLRPMVVPIWYPPSRWEIGETIITETLPWELGNRFTVGVAVLEGGEFGDPSHRFRMTAAPDGVLRFQDDSWAAIGTFARANRHLTPATSDQPVRGADADFEQGIRLIGYRTTATDNALSVVLIWQTELPLRRDYTVFVHLVTPDGTIVAQSDAQPHWVTPWPTSRWAVGEPTPDGHRLAKPGGIDLAATELRVGLYDWQTLERVPVLDGGGQPISDYVVLSLRE
;
A
#
# COMPACT_ATOMS: atom_id res chain seq x y z
N MET A 1 54.90 33.04 -38.35
CA MET A 1 53.90 32.00 -38.70
C MET A 1 54.14 30.77 -37.83
N SER A 2 53.28 30.51 -36.84
CA SER A 2 53.08 29.22 -36.14
C SER A 2 52.32 29.53 -34.84
N GLY A 3 51.15 28.92 -34.63
CA GLY A 3 50.41 29.09 -33.37
C GLY A 3 48.88 29.12 -33.43
N ARG A 4 48.24 28.99 -34.61
CA ARG A 4 46.76 29.07 -34.73
C ARG A 4 46.02 27.75 -34.99
N THR A 5 46.69 26.62 -35.20
CA THR A 5 46.04 25.36 -35.62
C THR A 5 45.69 24.39 -34.49
N GLY A 6 46.30 24.49 -33.30
CA GLY A 6 46.05 23.56 -32.17
C GLY A 6 44.79 23.85 -31.33
N ARG A 7 44.39 25.13 -31.18
CA ARG A 7 43.21 25.51 -30.37
C ARG A 7 41.87 25.22 -31.07
N GLY A 8 41.86 25.12 -32.40
CA GLY A 8 40.67 24.79 -33.19
C GLY A 8 40.23 23.33 -33.04
N LEU A 9 41.18 22.38 -33.12
CA LEU A 9 40.87 20.95 -33.02
C LEU A 9 40.38 20.54 -31.61
N ILE A 10 40.92 21.12 -30.54
CA ILE A 10 40.51 20.82 -29.15
C ILE A 10 39.10 21.36 -28.87
N ARG A 11 38.76 22.56 -29.38
CA ARG A 11 37.40 23.11 -29.26
C ARG A 11 36.36 22.30 -30.04
N VAL A 12 36.70 21.87 -31.27
CA VAL A 12 35.81 21.06 -32.11
C VAL A 12 35.56 19.67 -31.50
N ARG A 13 36.58 19.02 -30.92
CA ARG A 13 36.42 17.77 -30.16
C ARG A 13 35.57 17.94 -28.90
N GLY A 14 35.78 19.01 -28.13
CA GLY A 14 34.98 19.34 -26.94
C GLY A 14 33.50 19.59 -27.23
N ASP A 15 33.19 20.29 -28.34
CA ASP A 15 31.82 20.56 -28.79
C ASP A 15 31.12 19.34 -29.39
N ALA A 16 31.86 18.37 -29.93
CA ALA A 16 31.34 17.09 -30.38
C ALA A 16 30.99 16.19 -29.18
N ILE A 17 31.90 16.05 -28.22
CA ILE A 17 31.67 15.29 -26.97
C ILE A 17 30.49 15.88 -26.20
N GLY A 18 30.42 17.21 -26.06
CA GLY A 18 29.30 17.91 -25.41
C GLY A 18 27.95 17.85 -26.16
N ARG A 19 27.88 17.26 -27.36
CA ARG A 19 26.62 16.98 -28.08
C ARG A 19 26.18 15.52 -27.93
N VAL A 20 27.12 14.60 -27.76
CA VAL A 20 26.86 13.16 -27.66
C VAL A 20 26.61 12.73 -26.21
N LEU A 21 27.31 13.35 -25.25
CA LEU A 21 27.25 12.98 -23.84
C LEU A 21 25.82 12.97 -23.25
N PRO A 22 24.94 13.97 -23.49
CA PRO A 22 23.55 13.93 -23.01
C PRO A 22 22.77 12.70 -23.51
N ARG A 23 23.03 12.26 -24.74
CA ARG A 23 22.37 11.07 -25.31
C ARG A 23 22.88 9.79 -24.65
N ILE A 24 24.20 9.69 -24.43
CA ILE A 24 24.81 8.55 -23.73
C ILE A 24 24.23 8.45 -22.32
N VAL A 25 24.14 9.57 -21.60
CA VAL A 25 23.55 9.62 -20.25
C VAL A 25 22.08 9.17 -20.28
N THR A 26 21.29 9.64 -21.25
CA THR A 26 19.91 9.16 -21.43
C THR A 26 19.83 7.65 -21.64
N VAL A 27 20.64 7.09 -22.53
CA VAL A 27 20.66 5.63 -22.77
C VAL A 27 21.08 4.88 -21.50
N ALA A 28 22.11 5.36 -20.80
CA ALA A 28 22.56 4.76 -19.56
C ALA A 28 21.47 4.76 -18.47
N MET A 29 20.72 5.86 -18.32
CA MET A 29 19.59 5.93 -17.37
C MET A 29 18.46 4.95 -17.73
N VAL A 30 18.14 4.83 -19.02
CA VAL A 30 17.11 3.88 -19.51
C VAL A 30 17.53 2.44 -19.24
N LEU A 31 18.79 2.08 -19.56
CA LEU A 31 19.31 0.74 -19.30
C LEU A 31 19.42 0.43 -17.81
N ALA A 32 19.83 1.40 -16.99
CA ALA A 32 19.89 1.25 -15.54
C ALA A 32 18.50 1.04 -14.93
N TYR A 33 17.51 1.83 -15.35
CA TYR A 33 16.11 1.65 -14.93
C TYR A 33 15.58 0.27 -15.35
N LEU A 34 15.79 -0.12 -16.62
CA LEU A 34 15.36 -1.42 -17.12
C LEU A 34 15.97 -2.58 -16.33
N ALA A 35 17.29 -2.57 -16.13
CA ALA A 35 17.98 -3.61 -15.39
C ALA A 35 17.53 -3.67 -13.93
N TYR A 36 17.46 -2.52 -13.25
CA TYR A 36 17.11 -2.45 -11.84
C TYR A 36 15.65 -2.85 -11.58
N MET A 37 14.69 -2.26 -12.30
CA MET A 37 13.27 -2.55 -12.08
C MET A 37 12.93 -3.98 -12.47
N SER A 38 13.55 -4.52 -13.53
CA SER A 38 13.42 -5.94 -13.86
C SER A 38 13.96 -6.80 -12.71
N ALA A 39 15.17 -6.52 -12.21
CA ALA A 39 15.74 -7.28 -11.09
C ALA A 39 14.87 -7.23 -9.84
N LEU A 40 14.29 -6.05 -9.52
CA LEU A 40 13.40 -5.90 -8.38
C LEU A 40 12.09 -6.69 -8.56
N SER A 41 11.42 -6.60 -9.71
CA SER A 41 10.19 -7.37 -9.97
C SER A 41 10.46 -8.88 -9.95
N LEU A 42 11.58 -9.33 -10.51
CA LEU A 42 12.00 -10.73 -10.45
C LEU A 42 12.34 -11.19 -9.03
N GLN A 43 12.98 -10.33 -8.23
CA GLN A 43 13.27 -10.63 -6.84
C GLN A 43 11.99 -10.76 -6.02
N ARG A 44 11.04 -9.82 -6.19
CA ARG A 44 9.72 -9.89 -5.53
C ARG A 44 9.01 -11.20 -5.86
N HIS A 45 8.99 -11.59 -7.14
CA HIS A 45 8.44 -12.87 -7.56
C HIS A 45 9.19 -14.05 -6.92
N ALA A 46 10.53 -14.04 -6.90
CA ALA A 46 11.33 -15.10 -6.29
C ALA A 46 11.14 -15.24 -4.76
N THR A 47 10.73 -14.16 -4.08
CA THR A 47 10.41 -14.14 -2.64
C THR A 47 8.90 -14.25 -2.38
N LEU A 48 8.12 -14.79 -3.33
CA LEU A 48 6.68 -15.01 -3.21
C LEU A 48 5.86 -13.74 -2.89
N ASN A 49 6.37 -12.58 -3.29
CA ASN A 49 5.70 -11.27 -3.15
C ASN A 49 4.98 -10.87 -4.46
N SER A 50 4.51 -11.85 -5.23
CA SER A 50 3.65 -11.69 -6.41
C SER A 50 2.32 -12.40 -6.19
N SER A 51 1.21 -11.81 -6.61
CA SER A 51 -0.13 -12.31 -6.29
C SER A 51 -0.80 -13.04 -7.46
N ALA A 52 -1.73 -13.95 -7.15
CA ALA A 52 -2.59 -14.56 -8.16
C ALA A 52 -3.45 -13.52 -8.90
N ALA A 53 -4.03 -12.57 -8.15
CA ALA A 53 -4.99 -11.59 -8.64
C ALA A 53 -4.37 -10.61 -9.65
N ASP A 54 -3.14 -10.17 -9.39
CA ASP A 54 -2.46 -9.18 -10.20
C ASP A 54 -1.60 -9.80 -11.31
N LEU A 55 -0.98 -10.96 -11.09
CA LEU A 55 -0.10 -11.59 -12.08
C LEU A 55 -0.79 -12.74 -12.83
N SER A 56 -1.24 -13.77 -12.11
CA SER A 56 -1.71 -15.02 -12.73
C SER A 56 -2.99 -14.86 -13.54
N PHE A 57 -3.90 -13.98 -13.11
CA PHE A 57 -5.16 -13.75 -13.81
C PHE A 57 -4.97 -13.13 -15.20
N ILE A 58 -3.79 -12.58 -15.50
CA ILE A 58 -3.42 -12.06 -16.83
C ILE A 58 -2.45 -13.03 -17.54
N ASP A 59 -1.49 -13.60 -16.81
CA ASP A 59 -0.54 -14.58 -17.32
C ASP A 59 -1.21 -15.83 -17.91
N GLN A 60 -2.12 -16.45 -17.15
CA GLN A 60 -2.79 -17.68 -17.58
C GLN A 60 -3.57 -17.51 -18.90
N PRO A 61 -4.42 -16.49 -19.10
CA PRO A 61 -5.13 -16.32 -20.38
C PRO A 61 -4.19 -15.99 -21.54
N MET A 62 -3.04 -15.35 -21.30
CA MET A 62 -2.00 -15.17 -22.33
C MET A 62 -1.41 -16.52 -22.75
N TRP A 63 -1.01 -17.34 -21.78
CA TRP A 63 -0.48 -18.68 -22.02
C TRP A 63 -1.52 -19.60 -22.70
N ASN A 64 -2.75 -19.63 -22.20
CA ASN A 64 -3.85 -20.41 -22.77
C ASN A 64 -4.17 -20.02 -24.21
N THR A 65 -4.07 -18.73 -24.56
CA THR A 65 -4.27 -18.26 -25.93
C THR A 65 -3.28 -18.89 -26.91
N LEU A 66 -2.00 -18.99 -26.54
CA LEU A 66 -0.99 -19.65 -27.37
C LEU A 66 -1.22 -21.17 -27.52
N HIS A 67 -1.99 -21.75 -26.59
CA HIS A 67 -2.33 -23.16 -26.56
C HIS A 67 -3.74 -23.45 -27.09
N GLY A 68 -4.34 -22.53 -27.85
CA GLY A 68 -5.62 -22.71 -28.53
C GLY A 68 -6.87 -22.41 -27.69
N ARG A 69 -6.70 -21.90 -26.47
CA ARG A 69 -7.80 -21.53 -25.53
C ARG A 69 -7.84 -20.01 -25.37
N PHE A 70 -8.52 -19.36 -26.31
CA PHE A 70 -8.48 -17.90 -26.46
C PHE A 70 -8.98 -17.15 -25.22
N LEU A 71 -8.06 -16.40 -24.58
CA LEU A 71 -8.30 -15.59 -23.38
C LEU A 71 -8.94 -16.33 -22.20
N GLU A 72 -8.79 -17.66 -22.14
CA GLU A 72 -9.41 -18.48 -21.10
C GLU A 72 -8.58 -18.44 -19.81
N ARG A 73 -9.24 -18.22 -18.68
CA ARG A 73 -8.65 -18.30 -17.35
C ARG A 73 -9.52 -19.14 -16.42
N THR A 74 -8.90 -19.67 -15.38
CA THR A 74 -9.62 -20.33 -14.29
C THR A 74 -10.16 -19.28 -13.32
N MET A 75 -11.44 -19.42 -12.94
CA MET A 75 -12.10 -18.62 -11.92
C MET A 75 -13.02 -19.51 -11.10
N ASP A 76 -12.80 -19.58 -9.79
CA ASP A 76 -13.45 -20.57 -8.93
C ASP A 76 -13.28 -21.97 -9.54
N ALA A 77 -14.34 -22.78 -9.62
CA ALA A 77 -14.33 -24.08 -10.28
C ALA A 77 -14.61 -24.04 -11.80
N ARG A 78 -14.52 -22.87 -12.46
CA ARG A 78 -14.93 -22.67 -13.87
C ARG A 78 -13.80 -22.16 -14.74
N GLN A 79 -13.87 -22.45 -16.04
CA GLN A 79 -13.09 -21.75 -17.06
C GLN A 79 -13.94 -20.62 -17.65
N VAL A 80 -13.40 -19.41 -17.68
CA VAL A 80 -14.10 -18.22 -18.15
C VAL A 80 -13.19 -17.37 -19.03
N SER A 81 -13.79 -16.53 -19.87
CA SER A 81 -13.02 -15.56 -20.65
C SER A 81 -12.57 -14.41 -19.77
N ARG A 82 -11.27 -14.07 -19.83
CA ARG A 82 -10.69 -12.85 -19.24
C ARG A 82 -11.39 -11.57 -19.72
N ALA A 83 -11.94 -11.59 -20.93
CA ALA A 83 -12.70 -10.49 -21.50
C ALA A 83 -13.99 -10.16 -20.74
N ALA A 84 -14.44 -11.02 -19.82
CA ALA A 84 -15.55 -10.72 -18.91
C ALA A 84 -15.19 -9.64 -17.87
N GLU A 85 -13.90 -9.45 -17.56
CA GLU A 85 -13.43 -8.42 -16.63
C GLU A 85 -12.90 -7.19 -17.37
N HIS A 86 -11.97 -7.44 -18.29
CA HIS A 86 -11.26 -6.43 -19.05
C HIS A 86 -10.92 -6.96 -20.43
N PHE A 87 -11.01 -6.11 -21.45
CA PHE A 87 -10.62 -6.45 -22.81
C PHE A 87 -9.33 -5.73 -23.17
N GLU A 88 -8.23 -6.48 -23.12
CA GLU A 88 -6.85 -5.99 -23.24
C GLU A 88 -6.14 -6.62 -24.45
N PRO A 89 -6.50 -6.30 -25.72
CA PRO A 89 -5.91 -6.94 -26.91
C PRO A 89 -4.38 -6.95 -26.96
N ILE A 90 -3.70 -5.99 -26.32
CA ILE A 90 -2.25 -5.89 -26.25
C ILE A 90 -1.62 -7.15 -25.66
N ILE A 91 -2.30 -7.83 -24.74
CA ILE A 91 -1.75 -9.02 -24.09
C ILE A 91 -1.57 -10.17 -25.08
N LEU A 92 -2.31 -10.18 -26.20
CA LEU A 92 -2.13 -11.16 -27.28
C LEU A 92 -0.77 -10.98 -27.97
N ALA A 93 -0.36 -9.73 -28.19
CA ALA A 93 0.95 -9.43 -28.76
C ALA A 93 2.08 -9.68 -27.75
N VAL A 94 1.85 -9.34 -26.47
CA VAL A 94 2.82 -9.60 -25.39
C VAL A 94 2.99 -11.10 -25.16
N ALA A 95 1.93 -11.89 -25.27
CA ALA A 95 1.95 -13.35 -25.06
C ALA A 95 2.99 -14.04 -25.95
N LEU A 96 3.25 -13.51 -27.15
CA LEU A 96 4.29 -14.05 -28.05
C LEU A 96 5.67 -14.15 -27.40
N VAL A 97 5.96 -13.42 -26.31
CA VAL A 97 7.19 -13.58 -25.55
C VAL A 97 7.37 -15.00 -25.00
N TYR A 98 6.29 -15.71 -24.70
CA TYR A 98 6.33 -17.11 -24.22
C TYR A 98 6.80 -18.09 -25.28
N THR A 99 6.78 -17.71 -26.57
CA THR A 99 7.44 -18.51 -27.62
C THR A 99 8.97 -18.46 -27.55
N LEU A 100 9.52 -17.45 -26.88
CA LEU A 100 10.95 -17.28 -26.64
C LEU A 100 11.37 -17.79 -25.26
N TRP A 101 10.54 -17.51 -24.25
CA TRP A 101 10.75 -17.94 -22.87
C TRP A 101 9.40 -18.18 -22.19
N ASP A 102 9.00 -19.45 -22.12
CA ASP A 102 7.74 -19.90 -21.51
C ASP A 102 7.80 -19.82 -19.98
N ASP A 103 7.74 -18.59 -19.46
CA ASP A 103 7.84 -18.29 -18.04
C ASP A 103 7.25 -16.92 -17.72
N VAL A 104 6.46 -16.81 -16.64
CA VAL A 104 5.82 -15.56 -16.19
C VAL A 104 6.81 -14.41 -15.97
N ARG A 105 8.08 -14.70 -15.66
CA ARG A 105 9.14 -13.70 -15.50
C ARG A 105 9.36 -12.88 -16.78
N ALA A 106 9.08 -13.45 -17.95
CA ALA A 106 9.24 -12.76 -19.22
C ALA A 106 8.35 -11.51 -19.32
N ILE A 107 7.08 -11.60 -18.88
CA ILE A 107 6.14 -10.48 -19.00
C ILE A 107 6.46 -9.34 -18.03
N LEU A 108 7.01 -9.64 -16.85
CA LEU A 108 7.51 -8.63 -15.90
C LEU A 108 8.60 -7.76 -16.54
N ILE A 109 9.58 -8.38 -17.22
CA ILE A 109 10.65 -7.66 -17.92
C ILE A 109 10.10 -6.85 -19.11
N ILE A 110 9.16 -7.42 -19.87
CA ILE A 110 8.56 -6.74 -21.02
C ILE A 110 7.78 -5.50 -20.59
N GLN A 111 7.06 -5.55 -19.46
CA GLN A 111 6.39 -4.37 -18.90
C GLN A 111 7.40 -3.28 -18.54
N THR A 112 8.51 -3.63 -17.86
CA THR A 112 9.57 -2.68 -17.54
C THR A 112 10.18 -2.07 -18.80
N ALA A 113 10.39 -2.87 -19.85
CA ALA A 113 10.89 -2.39 -21.13
C ALA A 113 9.91 -1.44 -21.82
N ALA A 114 8.60 -1.72 -21.77
CA ALA A 114 7.56 -0.87 -22.32
C ALA A 114 7.51 0.50 -21.62
N LEU A 115 7.69 0.53 -20.29
CA LEU A 115 7.80 1.78 -19.52
C LEU A 115 9.10 2.51 -19.87
N ALA A 116 10.24 1.84 -19.84
CA ALA A 116 11.54 2.44 -20.15
C ALA A 116 11.58 3.07 -21.57
N LEU A 117 10.88 2.46 -22.54
CA LEU A 117 10.74 2.95 -23.91
C LEU A 117 10.13 4.37 -23.98
N GLY A 118 9.27 4.75 -23.03
CA GLY A 118 8.67 6.08 -22.96
C GLY A 118 9.69 7.22 -22.78
N ALA A 119 10.88 6.92 -22.26
CA ALA A 119 11.96 7.89 -22.14
C ALA A 119 12.44 8.43 -23.49
N VAL A 120 12.32 7.63 -24.57
CA VAL A 120 12.76 8.01 -25.93
C VAL A 120 11.96 9.20 -26.48
N PRO A 121 10.63 9.14 -26.61
CA PRO A 121 9.85 10.28 -27.05
C PRO A 121 9.92 11.46 -26.07
N ILE A 122 10.05 11.23 -24.74
CA ILE A 122 10.26 12.33 -23.78
C ILE A 122 11.54 13.09 -24.09
N TYR A 123 12.65 12.40 -24.33
CA TYR A 123 13.90 13.03 -24.73
C TYR A 123 13.73 13.82 -26.03
N TRP A 124 13.01 13.29 -27.03
CA TRP A 124 12.76 14.00 -28.29
C TRP A 124 11.90 15.24 -28.12
N ILE A 125 10.81 15.15 -27.36
CA ILE A 125 9.89 16.26 -27.06
C ILE A 125 10.63 17.36 -26.30
N ALA A 126 11.34 17.02 -25.22
CA ALA A 126 12.13 17.99 -24.46
C ALA A 126 13.23 18.61 -25.32
N ARG A 127 13.93 17.82 -26.12
CA ARG A 127 14.95 18.34 -27.03
C ARG A 127 14.35 19.31 -28.05
N ARG A 128 13.17 19.04 -28.61
CA ARG A 128 12.48 19.95 -29.53
C ARG A 128 12.08 21.24 -28.82
N ALA A 129 11.51 21.15 -27.63
CA ALA A 129 11.12 22.29 -26.81
C ALA A 129 12.30 23.24 -26.53
N PHE A 130 13.47 22.70 -26.19
CA PHE A 130 14.62 23.49 -25.75
C PHE A 130 15.74 23.65 -26.79
N SER A 131 15.54 23.22 -28.04
CA SER A 131 16.52 23.45 -29.11
C SER A 131 16.56 24.92 -29.51
N PRO A 132 17.75 25.48 -29.82
CA PRO A 132 17.82 26.83 -30.39
C PRO A 132 17.13 26.82 -31.76
N SER A 133 15.99 27.50 -31.88
CA SER A 133 15.32 27.71 -33.16
C SER A 133 16.27 28.43 -34.10
N GLY A 134 16.75 27.73 -35.12
CA GLY A 134 17.54 28.33 -36.19
C GLY A 134 16.67 29.21 -37.07
N ARG A 135 16.62 30.51 -36.80
CA ARG A 135 16.38 31.53 -37.82
C ARG A 135 17.51 32.53 -37.77
N ALA A 136 18.60 32.21 -38.48
CA ALA A 136 19.31 33.25 -39.19
C ALA A 136 18.52 33.46 -40.49
N THR A 137 17.60 34.44 -40.50
CA THR A 137 17.09 34.96 -41.77
C THR A 137 18.26 35.68 -42.43
N THR A 138 18.89 35.04 -43.40
CA THR A 138 20.00 35.62 -44.18
C THR A 138 19.53 36.59 -45.26
N ASP A 139 18.26 37.01 -45.24
CA ASP A 139 17.74 38.00 -46.19
C ASP A 139 17.21 39.25 -45.47
N PRO A 140 17.96 40.38 -45.48
CA PRO A 140 17.53 41.66 -44.93
C PRO A 140 16.33 42.28 -45.65
N ARG A 141 15.86 41.73 -46.78
CA ARG A 141 14.82 42.35 -47.63
C ARG A 141 13.39 41.96 -47.28
N GLN A 142 13.17 40.97 -46.41
CA GLN A 142 11.82 40.52 -46.00
C GLN A 142 11.34 41.11 -44.68
N ARG A 143 11.87 42.27 -44.27
CA ARG A 143 11.46 42.98 -43.04
C ARG A 143 10.15 43.79 -43.17
N GLY A 144 9.43 43.62 -44.29
CA GLY A 144 8.34 44.52 -44.70
C GLY A 144 6.93 44.12 -44.26
N ASP A 145 6.67 42.85 -43.95
CA ASP A 145 5.31 42.37 -43.61
C ASP A 145 5.35 41.48 -42.36
N GLU A 146 5.48 42.11 -41.19
CA GLU A 146 5.25 41.43 -39.91
C GLU A 146 3.74 41.27 -39.69
N ILE A 147 3.26 40.02 -39.78
CA ILE A 147 1.91 39.65 -39.35
C ILE A 147 1.83 39.86 -37.82
N PRO A 148 0.86 40.62 -37.29
CA PRO A 148 0.72 40.81 -35.84
C PRO A 148 0.32 39.49 -35.16
N GLY A 149 1.18 38.97 -34.27
CA GLY A 149 0.89 37.78 -33.47
C GLY A 149 2.10 36.89 -33.10
N HIS A 150 3.31 37.24 -33.54
CA HIS A 150 4.51 36.42 -33.31
C HIS A 150 5.01 36.50 -31.86
N VAL A 151 5.10 35.34 -31.20
CA VAL A 151 5.81 35.20 -29.92
C VAL A 151 7.29 34.95 -30.23
N GLU A 152 8.15 35.96 -30.05
CA GLU A 152 9.59 35.77 -30.10
C GLU A 152 10.04 34.85 -28.95
N HIS A 153 10.58 33.68 -29.30
CA HIS A 153 11.10 32.71 -28.34
C HIS A 153 12.52 33.09 -27.89
N ALA A 154 12.73 33.15 -26.58
CA ALA A 154 14.02 33.55 -26.03
C ALA A 154 15.09 32.46 -26.22
N GLN A 155 16.28 32.85 -26.68
CA GLN A 155 17.38 31.92 -26.92
C GLN A 155 17.85 31.24 -25.62
N ILE A 156 17.89 29.90 -25.63
CA ILE A 156 18.39 29.08 -24.53
C ILE A 156 19.91 28.91 -24.65
N HIS A 157 20.60 28.95 -23.51
CA HIS A 157 22.06 28.79 -23.49
C HIS A 157 22.47 27.41 -24.07
N PRO A 158 23.29 27.36 -25.15
CA PRO A 158 23.44 26.18 -25.98
C PRO A 158 24.15 25.00 -25.32
N VAL A 159 24.88 25.21 -24.21
CA VAL A 159 25.54 24.14 -23.45
C VAL A 159 24.63 23.60 -22.35
N LEU A 160 23.94 24.47 -21.61
CA LEU A 160 23.09 24.08 -20.49
C LEU A 160 21.73 23.55 -20.98
N GLY A 161 21.19 24.11 -22.07
CA GLY A 161 19.95 23.64 -22.69
C GLY A 161 20.05 22.21 -23.24
N ARG A 162 21.26 21.69 -23.48
CA ARG A 162 21.47 20.28 -23.89
C ARG A 162 21.22 19.29 -22.76
N TRP A 163 21.25 19.75 -21.50
CA TRP A 163 21.04 18.90 -20.32
C TRP A 163 19.58 18.84 -19.86
N LEU A 164 18.72 19.78 -20.30
CA LEU A 164 17.28 19.71 -19.99
C LEU A 164 16.61 18.40 -20.44
N PRO A 165 16.83 17.87 -21.66
CA PRO A 165 16.15 16.65 -22.08
C PRO A 165 16.51 15.42 -21.24
N PRO A 166 17.79 15.12 -20.92
CA PRO A 166 18.10 14.08 -19.95
C PRO A 166 17.48 14.30 -18.57
N LEU A 167 17.35 15.55 -18.08
CA LEU A 167 16.73 15.81 -16.77
C LEU A 167 15.23 15.51 -16.75
N PHE A 168 14.50 15.75 -17.84
CA PHE A 168 13.10 15.31 -17.96
C PHE A 168 12.98 13.79 -18.09
N VAL A 169 13.96 13.13 -18.71
CA VAL A 169 14.04 11.66 -18.69
C VAL A 169 14.28 11.14 -17.28
N LEU A 170 15.18 11.77 -16.52
CA LEU A 170 15.40 11.44 -15.11
C LEU A 170 14.10 11.62 -14.32
N ALA A 171 13.42 12.76 -14.47
CA ALA A 171 12.15 13.02 -13.79
C ALA A 171 11.05 12.00 -14.14
N TYR A 172 11.04 11.51 -15.38
CA TYR A 172 10.15 10.45 -15.83
C TYR A 172 10.48 9.08 -15.21
N LEU A 173 11.74 8.63 -15.28
CA LEU A 173 12.15 7.33 -14.75
C LEU A 173 12.11 7.28 -13.22
N MET A 174 12.35 8.41 -12.56
CA MET A 174 12.25 8.58 -11.11
C MET A 174 10.83 8.92 -10.64
N PHE A 175 9.83 8.90 -11.54
CA PHE A 175 8.45 9.16 -11.16
C PHE A 175 7.89 7.96 -10.38
N PRO A 176 7.48 8.10 -9.10
CA PRO A 176 7.09 6.95 -8.27
C PRO A 176 5.95 6.10 -8.85
N ALA A 177 4.92 6.72 -9.44
CA ALA A 177 3.83 5.99 -10.10
C ALA A 177 4.29 5.09 -11.27
N LEU A 178 5.40 5.41 -11.94
CA LEU A 178 5.97 4.56 -12.99
C LEU A 178 6.69 3.35 -12.38
N GLN A 179 7.31 3.52 -11.22
CA GLN A 179 8.00 2.46 -10.49
C GLN A 179 7.00 1.53 -9.79
N ALA A 180 5.96 2.13 -9.19
CA ALA A 180 4.80 1.46 -8.61
C ALA A 180 4.18 0.45 -9.60
N ALA A 181 4.06 0.83 -10.87
CA ALA A 181 3.58 -0.08 -11.91
C ALA A 181 4.45 -1.34 -12.11
N ASN A 182 5.76 -1.30 -11.84
CA ASN A 182 6.62 -2.49 -11.94
C ASN A 182 6.57 -3.39 -10.70
N VAL A 183 6.31 -2.81 -9.52
CA VAL A 183 6.25 -3.57 -8.26
C VAL A 183 4.86 -4.13 -7.97
N ALA A 184 3.82 -3.56 -8.58
CA ALA A 184 2.45 -4.04 -8.60
C ALA A 184 2.25 -5.14 -9.66
N ASP A 185 3.17 -6.10 -9.74
CA ASP A 185 3.16 -7.20 -10.70
C ASP A 185 2.94 -6.76 -12.16
N PHE A 186 2.17 -7.51 -12.96
CA PHE A 186 1.94 -7.24 -14.37
C PHE A 186 0.53 -6.72 -14.64
N HIS A 187 0.41 -5.66 -15.43
CA HIS A 187 -0.85 -5.05 -15.83
C HIS A 187 -0.78 -4.56 -17.27
N ALA A 188 -1.92 -4.45 -17.96
CA ALA A 188 -1.94 -3.86 -19.30
C ALA A 188 -1.78 -2.34 -19.27
N ASP A 189 -2.33 -1.65 -18.27
CA ASP A 189 -2.36 -0.19 -18.17
C ASP A 189 -1.00 0.51 -18.43
N PRO A 190 0.14 0.04 -17.87
CA PRO A 190 1.46 0.65 -18.12
C PRO A 190 1.87 0.66 -19.60
N PHE A 191 1.36 -0.26 -20.44
CA PHE A 191 1.70 -0.33 -21.86
C PHE A 191 1.19 0.85 -22.67
N ILE A 192 0.28 1.70 -22.14
CA ILE A 192 -0.16 2.91 -22.84
C ILE A 192 0.89 4.01 -22.87
N VAL A 193 1.85 3.98 -21.94
CA VAL A 193 2.76 5.11 -21.68
C VAL A 193 3.60 5.45 -22.91
N ALA A 194 4.32 4.48 -23.48
CA ALA A 194 5.15 4.71 -24.66
C ALA A 194 4.32 4.97 -25.94
N PRO A 195 3.29 4.16 -26.29
CA PRO A 195 2.42 4.42 -27.43
C PRO A 195 1.80 5.81 -27.41
N TRP A 196 1.24 6.25 -26.27
CA TRP A 196 0.64 7.58 -26.17
C TRP A 196 1.66 8.70 -26.45
N LEU A 197 2.88 8.60 -25.91
CA LEU A 197 3.95 9.56 -26.18
C LEU A 197 4.36 9.57 -27.65
N PHE A 198 4.41 8.41 -28.31
CA PHE A 198 4.68 8.33 -29.74
C PHE A 198 3.55 8.91 -30.59
N VAL A 199 2.27 8.68 -30.23
CA VAL A 199 1.12 9.32 -30.89
C VAL A 199 1.27 10.83 -30.79
N PHE A 200 1.50 11.37 -29.60
CA PHE A 200 1.71 12.80 -29.37
C PHE A 200 2.88 13.34 -30.21
N TRP A 201 4.04 12.67 -30.18
CA TRP A 201 5.23 13.07 -30.94
C TRP A 201 4.98 13.09 -32.45
N TYR A 202 4.48 11.99 -33.02
CA TYR A 202 4.28 11.91 -34.47
C TYR A 202 3.14 12.80 -34.96
N ALA A 203 2.10 13.03 -34.14
CA ALA A 203 1.06 14.00 -34.44
C ALA A 203 1.61 15.43 -34.53
N THR A 204 2.49 15.82 -33.61
CA THR A 204 3.11 17.17 -33.57
C THR A 204 4.25 17.35 -34.58
N GLU A 205 4.80 16.26 -35.11
CA GLU A 205 5.70 16.22 -36.27
C GLU A 205 4.97 16.10 -37.62
N HIS A 206 3.62 16.05 -37.61
CA HIS A 206 2.77 15.85 -38.80
C HIS A 206 3.09 14.55 -39.57
N ARG A 207 3.63 13.54 -38.89
CA ARG A 207 3.96 12.22 -39.45
C ARG A 207 2.82 11.24 -39.17
N PHE A 208 1.66 11.51 -39.75
CA PHE A 208 0.40 10.84 -39.39
C PHE A 208 0.36 9.33 -39.60
N ARG A 209 1.13 8.78 -40.56
CA ARG A 209 1.22 7.32 -40.74
C ARG A 209 1.76 6.61 -39.49
N TRP A 210 2.77 7.21 -38.85
CA TRP A 210 3.39 6.66 -37.64
C TRP A 210 2.55 6.98 -36.41
N MET A 211 1.89 8.14 -36.39
CA MET A 211 0.88 8.46 -35.38
C MET A 211 -0.21 7.38 -35.34
N TRP A 212 -0.78 7.00 -36.48
CA TRP A 212 -1.83 5.97 -36.54
C TRP A 212 -1.34 4.57 -36.16
N LEU A 213 -0.12 4.20 -36.54
CA LEU A 213 0.49 2.94 -36.08
C LEU A 213 0.49 2.86 -34.55
N TRP A 214 1.01 3.90 -33.89
CA TRP A 214 1.06 3.95 -32.44
C TRP A 214 -0.30 4.16 -31.78
N ALA A 215 -1.24 4.81 -32.47
CA ALA A 215 -2.62 4.96 -31.99
C ALA A 215 -3.33 3.61 -31.96
N ILE A 216 -3.13 2.75 -32.96
CA ILE A 216 -3.68 1.38 -32.96
C ILE A 216 -3.10 0.60 -31.77
N VAL A 217 -1.79 0.69 -31.52
CA VAL A 217 -1.18 0.05 -30.34
C VAL A 217 -1.77 0.60 -29.04
N ALA A 218 -1.96 1.93 -28.93
CA ALA A 218 -2.56 2.56 -27.76
C ALA A 218 -4.01 2.13 -27.52
N LEU A 219 -4.82 2.01 -28.58
CA LEU A 219 -6.20 1.56 -28.52
C LEU A 219 -6.31 0.07 -28.15
N ALA A 220 -5.30 -0.73 -28.47
CA ALA A 220 -5.22 -2.14 -28.12
C ALA A 220 -4.89 -2.40 -26.64
N VAL A 221 -4.45 -1.39 -25.88
CA VAL A 221 -3.97 -1.62 -24.51
C VAL A 221 -5.06 -2.15 -23.58
N LYS A 222 -6.16 -1.41 -23.46
CA LYS A 222 -7.27 -1.73 -22.55
C LYS A 222 -8.52 -0.99 -22.97
N GLU A 223 -9.70 -1.53 -22.72
CA GLU A 223 -10.97 -1.02 -23.24
C GLU A 223 -11.28 0.43 -22.85
N ASN A 224 -10.80 0.90 -21.68
CA ASN A 224 -11.05 2.24 -21.16
C ASN A 224 -10.03 3.28 -21.64
N LEU A 225 -8.80 2.90 -21.98
CA LEU A 225 -7.73 3.81 -22.38
C LEU A 225 -7.90 4.53 -23.74
N PRO A 226 -8.76 4.07 -24.67
CA PRO A 226 -9.19 4.88 -25.81
C PRO A 226 -9.73 6.25 -25.43
N THR A 227 -10.32 6.41 -24.23
CA THR A 227 -10.75 7.73 -23.73
C THR A 227 -9.58 8.73 -23.63
N MET A 228 -8.39 8.27 -23.28
CA MET A 228 -7.17 9.08 -23.23
C MET A 228 -6.68 9.48 -24.64
N VAL A 229 -6.81 8.58 -25.62
CA VAL A 229 -6.48 8.85 -27.04
C VAL A 229 -7.51 9.81 -27.67
N PHE A 230 -8.79 9.66 -27.32
CA PHE A 230 -9.85 10.62 -27.66
C PHE A 230 -9.50 12.02 -27.14
N ALA A 231 -9.13 12.13 -25.87
CA ALA A 231 -8.77 13.41 -25.26
C ALA A 231 -7.49 14.02 -25.87
N LEU A 232 -6.54 13.19 -26.31
CA LEU A 232 -5.40 13.64 -27.12
C LEU A 232 -5.86 14.18 -28.49
N GLY A 233 -6.82 13.54 -29.15
CA GLY A 233 -7.45 14.06 -30.37
C GLY A 233 -8.10 15.43 -30.14
N LEU A 234 -8.87 15.59 -29.06
CA LEU A 234 -9.46 16.88 -28.68
C LEU A 234 -8.38 17.95 -28.39
N PHE A 235 -7.32 17.59 -27.68
CA PHE A 235 -6.17 18.46 -27.47
C PHE A 235 -5.53 18.89 -28.79
N LEU A 236 -5.28 17.94 -29.70
CA LEU A 236 -4.71 18.25 -31.00
C LEU A 236 -5.64 19.15 -31.81
N LEU A 237 -6.96 19.01 -31.71
CA LEU A 237 -7.92 19.87 -32.41
C LEU A 237 -7.87 21.33 -31.91
N LEU A 238 -7.90 21.51 -30.59
CA LEU A 238 -8.01 22.82 -29.92
C LEU A 238 -6.66 23.53 -29.74
N PHE A 239 -5.63 22.77 -29.35
CA PHE A 239 -4.34 23.30 -28.87
C PHE A 239 -3.13 22.78 -29.66
N GLY A 240 -3.31 21.93 -30.67
CA GLY A 240 -2.20 21.31 -31.40
C GLY A 240 -1.17 22.29 -31.99
N GLY A 241 -1.58 23.50 -32.37
CA GLY A 241 -0.65 24.55 -32.83
C GLY A 241 0.34 24.99 -31.75
N ARG A 242 -0.07 25.00 -30.47
CA ARG A 242 0.81 25.34 -29.34
C ARG A 242 1.89 24.28 -29.10
N ALA A 243 1.64 23.04 -29.52
CA ALA A 243 2.59 21.93 -29.37
C ALA A 243 3.62 21.86 -30.52
N SER A 244 3.27 22.37 -31.70
CA SER A 244 4.11 22.25 -32.91
C SER A 244 5.43 23.01 -32.82
N LEU A 245 5.56 24.08 -32.01
CA LEU A 245 6.79 24.89 -31.84
C LEU A 245 7.41 25.44 -33.16
N ARG A 246 6.81 25.15 -34.31
CA ARG A 246 7.13 25.61 -35.66
C ARG A 246 5.86 26.20 -36.25
N ASP A 247 6.02 27.16 -37.15
CA ASP A 247 4.90 27.72 -37.90
C ASP A 247 4.27 26.61 -38.77
N GLU A 248 2.97 26.38 -38.60
CA GLU A 248 2.21 25.42 -39.40
C GLU A 248 1.62 26.12 -40.63
N THR A 249 1.73 25.51 -41.81
CA THR A 249 1.01 25.95 -43.00
C THR A 249 -0.50 25.69 -42.86
N PRO A 250 -1.38 26.42 -43.56
CA PRO A 250 -2.83 26.18 -43.50
C PRO A 250 -3.24 24.74 -43.88
N SER A 251 -2.50 24.09 -44.78
CA SER A 251 -2.72 22.70 -45.16
C SER A 251 -2.33 21.73 -44.03
N GLU A 252 -1.21 21.97 -43.35
CA GLU A 252 -0.79 21.20 -42.17
C GLU A 252 -1.77 21.35 -41.00
N VAL A 253 -2.26 22.56 -40.73
CA VAL A 253 -3.31 22.81 -39.72
C VAL A 253 -4.56 22.00 -40.05
N ARG A 254 -5.01 22.04 -41.31
CA ARG A 254 -6.18 21.29 -41.77
C ARG A 254 -5.96 19.78 -41.63
N ALA A 255 -4.80 19.28 -42.05
CA ALA A 255 -4.44 17.87 -41.93
C ALA A 255 -4.42 17.42 -40.46
N ARG A 256 -3.79 18.18 -39.56
CA ARG A 256 -3.78 17.91 -38.11
C ARG A 256 -5.19 17.82 -37.55
N ARG A 257 -6.07 18.77 -37.89
CA ARG A 257 -7.46 18.78 -37.42
C ARG A 257 -8.27 17.58 -37.92
N TRP A 258 -8.08 17.17 -39.19
CA TRP A 258 -8.71 15.95 -39.73
C TRP A 258 -8.26 14.69 -38.99
N HIS A 259 -6.96 14.55 -38.76
CA HIS A 259 -6.41 13.40 -38.03
C HIS A 259 -6.84 13.40 -36.56
N ALA A 260 -6.92 14.57 -35.94
CA ALA A 260 -7.45 14.75 -34.59
C ALA A 260 -8.92 14.29 -34.48
N ALA A 261 -9.78 14.71 -35.42
CA ALA A 261 -11.16 14.24 -35.49
C ALA A 261 -11.24 12.72 -35.73
N GLY A 262 -10.37 12.19 -36.60
CA GLY A 262 -10.25 10.74 -36.82
C GLY A 262 -9.90 9.98 -35.54
N LEU A 263 -8.90 10.45 -34.77
CA LEU A 263 -8.53 9.86 -33.48
C LEU A 263 -9.72 9.85 -32.52
N MET A 264 -10.47 10.95 -32.43
CA MET A 264 -11.67 11.03 -31.58
C MET A 264 -12.73 10.01 -31.99
N ILE A 265 -13.08 9.96 -33.28
CA ILE A 265 -14.12 9.05 -33.78
C ILE A 265 -13.75 7.59 -33.56
N VAL A 266 -12.53 7.19 -33.97
CA VAL A 266 -12.06 5.80 -33.85
C VAL A 266 -11.94 5.40 -32.38
N SER A 267 -11.43 6.28 -31.52
CA SER A 267 -11.29 5.99 -30.08
C SER A 267 -12.64 5.82 -29.40
N LEU A 268 -13.62 6.68 -29.71
CA LEU A 268 -14.96 6.60 -29.13
C LEU A 268 -15.70 5.35 -29.62
N ALA A 269 -15.59 5.03 -30.92
CA ALA A 269 -16.16 3.81 -31.48
C ALA A 269 -15.55 2.56 -30.82
N TRP A 270 -14.22 2.53 -30.69
CA TRP A 270 -13.53 1.40 -30.07
C TRP A 270 -13.84 1.24 -28.58
N PHE A 271 -13.87 2.33 -27.80
CA PHE A 271 -14.34 2.33 -26.41
C PHE A 271 -15.75 1.73 -26.31
N GLY A 272 -16.65 2.14 -27.21
CA GLY A 272 -18.02 1.65 -27.26
C GLY A 272 -18.10 0.15 -27.54
N VAL A 273 -17.37 -0.33 -28.56
CA VAL A 273 -17.31 -1.74 -28.93
C VAL A 273 -16.70 -2.58 -27.81
N ALA A 274 -15.50 -2.22 -27.33
CA ALA A 274 -14.79 -2.98 -26.32
C ALA A 274 -15.58 -3.06 -25.00
N THR A 275 -16.10 -1.92 -24.53
CA THR A 275 -16.79 -1.87 -23.23
C THR A 275 -18.19 -2.48 -23.30
N TYR A 276 -19.01 -2.08 -24.27
CA TYR A 276 -20.44 -2.41 -24.28
C TYR A 276 -20.79 -3.60 -25.16
N LEU A 277 -20.01 -3.91 -26.19
CA LEU A 277 -20.29 -5.06 -27.08
C LEU A 277 -19.47 -6.30 -26.74
N ILE A 278 -18.35 -6.16 -26.01
CA ILE A 278 -17.48 -7.28 -25.62
C ILE A 278 -17.55 -7.51 -24.10
N VAL A 279 -17.07 -6.55 -23.30
CA VAL A 279 -16.95 -6.74 -21.84
C VAL A 279 -18.31 -6.90 -21.18
N MET A 280 -19.26 -5.99 -21.43
CA MET A 280 -20.56 -6.01 -20.73
C MET A 280 -21.38 -7.30 -20.93
N PRO A 281 -21.53 -7.86 -22.14
CA PRO A 281 -22.23 -9.15 -22.31
C PRO A 281 -21.55 -10.31 -21.57
N LEU A 282 -20.22 -10.38 -21.62
CA LEU A 282 -19.46 -11.43 -20.94
C LEU A 282 -19.48 -11.27 -19.41
N ALA A 283 -19.41 -10.02 -18.91
CA ALA A 283 -19.53 -9.70 -17.50
C ALA A 283 -20.90 -10.15 -16.94
N ARG A 284 -21.97 -9.92 -17.71
CA ARG A 284 -23.32 -10.37 -17.36
C ARG A 284 -23.42 -11.88 -17.27
N GLU A 285 -22.78 -12.61 -18.17
CA GLU A 285 -22.77 -14.08 -18.17
C GLU A 285 -21.97 -14.64 -16.99
N VAL A 286 -20.79 -14.07 -16.71
CA VAL A 286 -19.86 -14.62 -15.72
C VAL A 286 -20.17 -14.18 -14.28
N TYR A 287 -20.51 -12.91 -14.09
CA TYR A 287 -20.70 -12.26 -12.79
C TYR A 287 -22.15 -11.82 -12.50
N GLY A 288 -23.05 -11.88 -13.49
CA GLY A 288 -24.44 -11.44 -13.32
C GLY A 288 -24.62 -9.92 -13.24
N THR A 289 -23.59 -9.12 -13.57
CA THR A 289 -23.66 -7.66 -13.50
C THR A 289 -24.31 -7.04 -14.75
N SER A 290 -24.99 -5.91 -14.58
CA SER A 290 -25.61 -5.16 -15.70
C SER A 290 -24.66 -4.15 -16.36
N THR A 291 -23.50 -3.93 -15.76
CA THR A 291 -22.40 -3.07 -16.24
C THR A 291 -21.08 -3.86 -16.11
N PRO A 292 -19.99 -3.40 -16.75
CA PRO A 292 -18.67 -3.99 -16.52
C PRO A 292 -18.35 -4.07 -15.02
N VAL A 293 -17.77 -5.19 -14.58
CA VAL A 293 -17.55 -5.49 -13.15
C VAL A 293 -16.80 -4.38 -12.43
N TYR A 294 -15.75 -3.84 -13.05
CA TYR A 294 -14.99 -2.74 -12.46
C TYR A 294 -15.82 -1.45 -12.28
N MET A 295 -16.84 -1.19 -13.10
CA MET A 295 -17.74 -0.05 -12.89
C MET A 295 -18.76 -0.33 -11.78
N ALA A 296 -19.26 -1.55 -11.70
CA ALA A 296 -20.26 -1.97 -10.71
C ALA A 296 -19.76 -1.81 -9.27
N HIS A 297 -18.46 -1.98 -9.02
CA HIS A 297 -17.88 -1.94 -7.68
C HIS A 297 -17.11 -0.66 -7.33
N ARG A 298 -16.72 0.16 -8.32
CA ARG A 298 -15.82 1.31 -8.09
C ARG A 298 -16.51 2.67 -8.09
N TYR A 299 -17.79 2.76 -8.45
CA TYR A 299 -18.52 4.03 -8.54
C TYR A 299 -19.91 3.92 -7.90
N VAL A 300 -20.02 3.16 -6.81
CA VAL A 300 -21.30 2.81 -6.18
C VAL A 300 -21.99 4.07 -5.62
N TRP A 301 -21.20 5.04 -5.14
CA TRP A 301 -21.71 6.31 -4.64
C TRP A 301 -22.50 7.13 -5.69
N LEU A 302 -22.32 6.89 -7.00
CA LEU A 302 -23.14 7.55 -8.04
C LEU A 302 -24.64 7.27 -7.85
N ALA A 303 -24.98 6.13 -7.25
CA ALA A 303 -26.36 5.80 -6.88
C ALA A 303 -26.88 6.60 -5.67
N SER A 304 -25.98 7.13 -4.82
CA SER A 304 -26.27 7.91 -3.62
C SER A 304 -26.53 9.41 -3.88
N GLY A 305 -26.47 9.84 -5.15
CA GLY A 305 -26.77 11.22 -5.56
C GLY A 305 -25.80 12.27 -4.98
N ALA A 306 -26.32 13.46 -4.66
CA ALA A 306 -25.50 14.61 -4.26
C ALA A 306 -24.76 14.42 -2.93
N GLY A 307 -25.28 13.61 -2.01
CA GLY A 307 -24.64 13.31 -0.72
C GLY A 307 -23.33 12.55 -0.90
N GLY A 308 -23.31 11.53 -1.77
CA GLY A 308 -22.10 10.76 -2.07
C GLY A 308 -20.96 11.60 -2.65
N ILE A 309 -21.27 12.62 -3.47
CA ILE A 309 -20.27 13.57 -3.99
C ILE A 309 -19.61 14.34 -2.85
N LEU A 310 -20.41 14.82 -1.89
CA LEU A 310 -19.89 15.62 -0.78
C LEU A 310 -18.99 14.79 0.13
N ASP A 311 -19.38 13.54 0.40
CA ASP A 311 -18.58 12.62 1.20
C ASP A 311 -17.29 12.21 0.50
N MET A 312 -17.36 11.98 -0.82
CA MET A 312 -16.18 11.77 -1.67
C MET A 312 -15.21 12.96 -1.60
N LEU A 313 -15.70 14.19 -1.74
CA LEU A 313 -14.86 15.41 -1.70
C LEU A 313 -14.25 15.70 -0.33
N ARG A 314 -14.83 15.19 0.75
CA ARG A 314 -14.30 15.29 2.12
C ARG A 314 -13.13 14.36 2.40
N GLN A 315 -12.88 13.37 1.55
CA GLN A 315 -11.77 12.43 1.74
C GLN A 315 -10.42 13.11 1.42
N PRO A 316 -9.56 13.37 2.43
CA PRO A 316 -8.32 14.12 2.21
C PRO A 316 -7.33 13.39 1.30
N GLY A 317 -7.35 12.04 1.29
CA GLY A 317 -6.50 11.21 0.44
C GLY A 317 -6.58 11.56 -1.06
N ARG A 318 -7.76 11.94 -1.56
CA ARG A 318 -7.95 12.30 -2.98
C ARG A 318 -7.27 13.63 -3.34
N TRP A 319 -7.26 14.59 -2.41
CA TRP A 319 -6.58 15.87 -2.60
C TRP A 319 -5.07 15.72 -2.49
N TYR A 320 -4.59 14.91 -1.53
CA TYR A 320 -3.18 14.55 -1.46
C TYR A 320 -2.71 13.90 -2.76
N TYR A 321 -3.49 12.97 -3.32
CA TYR A 321 -3.20 12.37 -4.63
C TYR A 321 -2.98 13.41 -5.73
N LEU A 322 -3.91 14.37 -5.91
CA LEU A 322 -3.77 15.41 -6.93
C LEU A 322 -2.50 16.26 -6.74
N ILE A 323 -2.19 16.59 -5.49
CA ILE A 323 -1.01 17.37 -5.14
C ILE A 323 0.27 16.58 -5.44
N GLU A 324 0.29 15.32 -5.01
CA GLU A 324 1.43 14.42 -5.16
C GLU A 324 1.74 14.09 -6.64
N LEU A 325 0.73 14.05 -7.53
CA LEU A 325 0.96 13.85 -8.97
C LEU A 325 1.81 14.92 -9.62
N LEU A 326 1.74 16.16 -9.14
CA LEU A 326 2.41 17.31 -9.75
C LEU A 326 3.82 17.54 -9.16
N ALA A 327 4.09 17.00 -7.98
CA ALA A 327 5.35 17.15 -7.27
C ALA A 327 6.57 16.57 -8.05
N PRO A 328 6.54 15.35 -8.64
CA PRO A 328 7.69 14.78 -9.36
C PRO A 328 8.24 15.64 -10.50
N VAL A 329 7.39 16.49 -11.08
CA VAL A 329 7.75 17.40 -12.18
C VAL A 329 7.91 18.85 -11.71
N GLY A 330 8.07 19.06 -10.40
CA GLY A 330 8.28 20.36 -9.77
C GLY A 330 7.15 21.35 -10.05
N TRP A 331 5.90 20.87 -10.14
CA TRP A 331 4.72 21.70 -10.41
C TRP A 331 4.72 22.43 -11.76
N LEU A 332 5.70 22.17 -12.63
CA LEU A 332 5.87 22.83 -13.92
C LEU A 332 4.71 22.54 -14.86
N ALA A 333 4.01 21.41 -14.68
CA ALA A 333 2.84 21.05 -15.48
C ALA A 333 1.69 22.07 -15.36
N LEU A 334 1.56 22.78 -14.23
CA LEU A 334 0.55 23.82 -14.03
C LEU A 334 0.75 25.05 -14.92
N LEU A 335 1.95 25.25 -15.48
CA LEU A 335 2.26 26.36 -16.39
C LEU A 335 1.82 26.07 -17.84
N ALA A 336 1.40 24.84 -18.13
CA ALA A 336 0.83 24.46 -19.41
C ALA A 336 -0.41 23.56 -19.22
N PRO A 337 -1.47 24.06 -18.55
CA PRO A 337 -2.60 23.25 -18.10
C PRO A 337 -3.39 22.63 -19.26
N GLU A 338 -3.35 23.21 -20.47
CA GLU A 338 -4.00 22.59 -21.62
C GLU A 338 -3.39 21.24 -22.00
N PHE A 339 -2.12 20.99 -21.67
CA PHE A 339 -1.45 19.71 -21.91
C PHE A 339 -1.88 18.65 -20.89
N LEU A 340 -2.62 19.01 -19.83
CA LEU A 340 -3.23 18.06 -18.91
C LEU A 340 -4.55 17.48 -19.45
N LEU A 341 -5.17 18.15 -20.43
CA LEU A 341 -6.44 17.72 -21.05
C LEU A 341 -6.45 16.23 -21.46
N PRO A 342 -5.41 15.69 -22.13
CA PRO A 342 -5.42 14.29 -22.52
C PRO A 342 -5.48 13.29 -21.36
N GLY A 343 -5.02 13.67 -20.17
CA GLY A 343 -5.03 12.82 -18.98
C GLY A 343 -6.31 12.90 -18.16
N LEU A 344 -7.19 13.89 -18.43
CA LEU A 344 -8.39 14.11 -17.61
C LEU A 344 -9.32 12.89 -17.49
N PRO A 345 -9.59 12.09 -18.54
CA PRO A 345 -10.48 10.93 -18.40
C PRO A 345 -9.99 9.93 -17.35
N VAL A 346 -8.69 9.61 -17.37
CA VAL A 346 -8.08 8.70 -16.38
C VAL A 346 -7.99 9.36 -15.01
N LEU A 347 -7.63 10.65 -14.95
CA LEU A 347 -7.55 11.39 -13.69
C LEU A 347 -8.91 11.42 -12.97
N ILE A 348 -9.99 11.71 -13.71
CA ILE A 348 -11.35 11.71 -13.17
C ILE A 348 -11.72 10.30 -12.71
N ALA A 349 -11.50 9.28 -13.55
CA ALA A 349 -11.81 7.89 -13.20
C ALA A 349 -11.11 7.43 -11.91
N ASN A 350 -9.86 7.82 -11.70
CA ASN A 350 -9.11 7.53 -10.49
C ASN A 350 -9.61 8.36 -9.30
N PHE A 351 -9.79 9.67 -9.49
CA PHE A 351 -10.17 10.61 -8.43
C PHE A 351 -11.57 10.32 -7.89
N VAL A 352 -12.49 9.79 -8.70
CA VAL A 352 -13.88 9.51 -8.29
C VAL A 352 -14.13 8.06 -7.87
N SER A 353 -13.11 7.20 -7.89
CA SER A 353 -13.23 5.79 -7.53
C SER A 353 -13.48 5.56 -6.03
N ASP A 354 -14.26 4.55 -5.68
CA ASP A 354 -14.39 3.99 -4.32
C ASP A 354 -13.23 3.05 -3.96
N PHE A 355 -12.31 2.80 -4.89
CA PHE A 355 -11.18 1.91 -4.68
C PHE A 355 -9.90 2.70 -4.40
N PRO A 356 -9.39 2.74 -3.14
CA PRO A 356 -8.25 3.58 -2.74
C PRO A 356 -6.99 3.38 -3.58
N ALA A 357 -6.75 2.16 -4.07
CA ALA A 357 -5.62 1.86 -4.93
C ALA A 357 -5.55 2.76 -6.18
N GLN A 358 -6.68 3.21 -6.75
CA GLN A 358 -6.69 4.07 -7.95
C GLN A 358 -6.22 5.49 -7.69
N TYR A 359 -6.38 6.00 -6.46
CA TYR A 359 -5.94 7.34 -6.05
C TYR A 359 -4.85 7.32 -4.96
N SER A 360 -4.16 6.18 -4.78
CA SER A 360 -3.02 6.08 -3.85
C SER A 360 -1.71 6.60 -4.46
N GLY A 361 -1.59 6.55 -5.80
CA GLY A 361 -0.32 6.78 -6.50
C GLY A 361 0.72 5.67 -6.36
N GLN A 362 0.40 4.58 -5.64
CA GLN A 362 1.30 3.47 -5.31
C GLN A 362 1.03 2.19 -6.10
N GLN A 363 0.14 2.25 -7.10
CA GLN A 363 -0.28 1.12 -7.94
C GLN A 363 -0.21 1.50 -9.43
N HIS A 364 -0.43 0.53 -10.32
CA HIS A 364 -0.32 0.72 -11.77
C HIS A 364 -1.29 1.75 -12.38
N TYR A 365 -2.44 2.02 -11.73
CA TYR A 365 -3.51 2.91 -12.23
C TYR A 365 -3.07 4.35 -12.56
N THR A 366 -1.97 4.81 -11.96
CA THR A 366 -1.47 6.18 -12.15
C THR A 366 -0.45 6.26 -13.30
N ALA A 367 0.15 5.15 -13.73
CA ALA A 367 1.15 5.13 -14.80
C ALA A 367 0.67 5.81 -16.11
N PRO A 368 -0.59 5.65 -16.57
CA PRO A 368 -1.09 6.34 -17.75
C PRO A 368 -1.03 7.88 -17.68
N LEU A 369 -1.06 8.47 -16.49
CA LEU A 369 -1.02 9.93 -16.31
C LEU A 369 0.39 10.52 -16.40
N VAL A 370 1.42 9.73 -16.05
CA VAL A 370 2.84 10.14 -16.05
C VAL A 370 3.27 10.80 -17.38
N PRO A 371 3.04 10.22 -18.57
CA PRO A 371 3.48 10.85 -19.82
C PRO A 371 2.83 12.22 -20.07
N VAL A 372 1.57 12.39 -19.69
CA VAL A 372 0.83 13.66 -19.82
C VAL A 372 1.45 14.73 -18.91
N LEU A 373 1.71 14.37 -17.66
CA LEU A 373 2.31 15.27 -16.65
C LEU A 373 3.71 15.72 -17.06
N VAL A 374 4.54 14.80 -17.56
CA VAL A 374 5.89 15.13 -18.04
C VAL A 374 5.85 16.01 -19.28
N VAL A 375 4.99 15.73 -20.25
CA VAL A 375 4.81 16.59 -21.43
C VAL A 375 4.35 17.99 -21.02
N ALA A 376 3.32 18.09 -20.16
CA ALA A 376 2.86 19.37 -19.64
C ALA A 376 3.99 20.13 -18.92
N ALA A 377 4.82 19.45 -18.13
CA ALA A 377 5.96 20.04 -17.45
C ALA A 377 7.04 20.53 -18.41
N ILE A 378 7.32 19.83 -19.51
CA ILE A 378 8.27 20.27 -20.56
C ILE A 378 7.81 21.60 -21.16
N TYR A 379 6.55 21.69 -21.59
CA TYR A 379 6.00 22.92 -22.18
C TYR A 379 5.81 24.03 -21.13
N GLY A 380 5.48 23.68 -19.89
CA GLY A 380 5.39 24.62 -18.79
C GLY A 380 6.74 25.24 -18.43
N ALA A 381 7.80 24.43 -18.35
CA ALA A 381 9.17 24.90 -18.20
C ALA A 381 9.61 25.78 -19.38
N ARG A 382 9.18 25.45 -20.60
CA ARG A 382 9.46 26.27 -21.79
C ARG A 382 8.81 27.65 -21.70
N ARG A 383 7.56 27.74 -21.24
CA ARG A 383 6.84 28.99 -21.02
C ARG A 383 7.46 29.82 -19.90
N LEU A 384 7.80 29.17 -18.79
CA LEU A 384 8.52 29.82 -17.69
C LEU A 384 9.82 30.44 -18.17
N TRP A 385 10.57 29.71 -19.00
CA TRP A 385 11.78 30.22 -19.61
C TRP A 385 11.52 31.46 -20.48
N ASP A 386 10.56 31.40 -21.41
CA ASP A 386 10.23 32.55 -22.25
C ASP A 386 9.83 33.77 -21.41
N TRP A 387 8.95 33.57 -20.42
CA TRP A 387 8.48 34.64 -19.53
C TRP A 387 9.63 35.30 -18.75
N LEU A 388 10.52 34.50 -18.15
CA LEU A 388 11.64 35.02 -17.36
C LEU A 388 12.75 35.69 -18.20
N THR A 389 12.76 35.46 -19.51
CA THR A 389 13.88 35.87 -20.39
C THR A 389 13.47 36.79 -21.54
N ALA A 390 12.21 37.23 -21.56
CA ALA A 390 11.60 38.12 -22.56
C ALA A 390 12.26 39.51 -22.71
N ALA A 391 13.15 39.92 -21.80
CA ALA A 391 13.86 41.19 -21.90
C ALA A 391 14.84 41.18 -23.08
N SER A 392 14.68 42.13 -24.02
CA SER A 392 15.63 42.42 -25.10
C SER A 392 16.56 43.58 -24.70
N SER A 393 17.85 43.52 -25.09
CA SER A 393 18.82 44.57 -24.77
C SER A 393 19.56 45.06 -26.01
N ARG A 394 19.77 46.39 -26.10
CA ARG A 394 20.48 47.05 -27.21
C ARG A 394 22.00 47.24 -26.98
N SER A 395 22.55 46.91 -25.81
CA SER A 395 23.99 47.11 -25.48
C SER A 395 24.74 45.81 -25.15
N ARG A 396 26.02 45.72 -25.55
CA ARG A 396 26.89 44.54 -25.35
C ARG A 396 27.14 44.18 -23.89
N GLU A 397 27.15 45.17 -22.98
CA GLU A 397 27.37 44.95 -21.55
C GLU A 397 26.11 44.40 -20.86
N HIS A 398 24.93 44.96 -21.20
CA HIS A 398 23.64 44.40 -20.78
C HIS A 398 23.44 42.97 -21.33
N GLU A 399 23.90 42.68 -22.54
CA GLU A 399 23.82 41.33 -23.12
C GLU A 399 24.65 40.30 -22.33
N ARG A 400 25.83 40.68 -21.82
CA ARG A 400 26.64 39.82 -20.94
C ARG A 400 25.96 39.55 -19.60
N GLN A 401 25.39 40.58 -18.98
CA GLN A 401 24.66 40.44 -17.72
C GLN A 401 23.37 39.62 -17.89
N LEU A 402 22.63 39.84 -18.98
CA LEU A 402 21.44 39.08 -19.34
C LEU A 402 21.77 37.61 -19.58
N ASN A 403 22.88 37.31 -20.27
CA ASN A 403 23.36 35.95 -20.47
C ASN A 403 23.79 35.27 -19.16
N ARG A 404 24.40 36.01 -18.22
CA ARG A 404 24.70 35.50 -16.87
C ARG A 404 23.41 35.17 -16.12
N ARG A 405 22.43 36.09 -16.11
CA ARG A 405 21.11 35.88 -15.48
C ARG A 405 20.39 34.67 -16.08
N ARG A 406 20.35 34.56 -17.41
CA ARG A 406 19.79 33.40 -18.13
C ARG A 406 20.43 32.09 -17.70
N ARG A 407 21.76 32.02 -17.56
CA ARG A 407 22.43 30.82 -17.05
C ARG A 407 22.02 30.46 -15.62
N VAL A 408 21.93 31.45 -14.73
CA VAL A 408 21.52 31.25 -13.33
C VAL A 408 20.08 30.76 -13.27
N LEU A 409 19.15 31.36 -14.03
CA LEU A 409 17.75 30.93 -14.10
C LEU A 409 17.62 29.51 -14.65
N LEU A 410 18.39 29.17 -15.67
CA LEU A 410 18.40 27.82 -16.25
C LEU A 410 18.94 26.79 -15.25
N ALA A 411 20.02 27.11 -14.54
CA ALA A 411 20.57 26.27 -13.49
C ALA A 411 19.55 26.10 -12.35
N GLY A 412 18.89 27.18 -11.93
CA GLY A 412 17.82 27.16 -10.95
C GLY A 412 16.65 26.26 -11.36
N LEU A 413 16.21 26.33 -12.61
CA LEU A 413 15.16 25.44 -13.16
C LEU A 413 15.61 23.96 -13.15
N CYS A 414 16.86 23.68 -13.50
CA CYS A 414 17.40 22.33 -13.44
C CYS A 414 17.45 21.79 -12.00
N VAL A 415 17.95 22.60 -11.06
CA VAL A 415 18.00 22.26 -9.62
C VAL A 415 16.60 22.07 -9.06
N TRP A 416 15.64 22.91 -9.46
CA TRP A 416 14.24 22.79 -9.06
C TRP A 416 13.62 21.47 -9.53
N LEU A 417 13.73 21.15 -10.83
CA LEU A 417 13.19 19.91 -11.38
C LEU A 417 13.82 18.68 -10.71
N VAL A 418 15.15 18.65 -10.58
CA VAL A 418 15.86 17.53 -9.97
C VAL A 418 15.55 17.42 -8.48
N GLY A 419 15.52 18.54 -7.76
CA GLY A 419 15.23 18.58 -6.32
C GLY A 419 13.84 18.06 -6.01
N TRP A 420 12.83 18.46 -6.79
CA TRP A 420 11.46 17.95 -6.63
C TRP A 420 11.32 16.49 -7.08
N SER A 421 11.91 16.12 -8.21
CA SER A 421 11.87 14.75 -8.71
C SER A 421 12.51 13.78 -7.72
N LEU A 422 13.76 14.03 -7.31
CA LEU A 422 14.49 13.15 -6.40
C LEU A 422 13.98 13.26 -4.96
N GLY A 423 13.53 14.44 -4.52
CA GLY A 423 12.95 14.62 -3.19
C GLY A 423 11.63 13.86 -3.04
N PHE A 424 10.74 13.94 -4.03
CA PHE A 424 9.50 13.18 -4.01
C PHE A 424 9.74 11.67 -4.19
N HIS A 425 10.69 11.30 -5.06
CA HIS A 425 11.15 9.91 -5.19
C HIS A 425 11.74 9.36 -3.88
N HIS A 426 12.47 10.16 -3.12
CA HIS A 426 12.96 9.74 -1.80
C HIS A 426 11.80 9.40 -0.84
N LEU A 427 10.67 10.12 -0.93
CA LEU A 427 9.52 9.91 -0.04
C LEU A 427 8.57 8.78 -0.45
N ARG A 428 8.47 8.48 -1.76
CA ARG A 428 7.43 7.62 -2.34
C ARG A 428 7.94 6.58 -3.36
N GLY A 429 9.23 6.57 -3.68
CA GLY A 429 9.84 5.73 -4.71
C GLY A 429 10.13 4.30 -4.25
N TRP A 430 10.63 3.49 -5.19
CA TRP A 430 10.84 2.03 -5.03
C TRP A 430 12.27 1.59 -5.37
N THR A 431 13.24 2.48 -5.11
CA THR A 431 14.67 2.21 -5.35
C THR A 431 15.45 2.40 -4.05
N PRO A 432 16.74 2.04 -3.98
CA PRO A 432 17.56 2.29 -2.79
C PRO A 432 17.73 3.77 -2.42
N LEU A 433 17.31 4.70 -3.29
CA LEU A 433 17.25 6.13 -2.97
C LEU A 433 16.00 6.53 -2.19
N ALA A 434 14.99 5.66 -2.12
CA ALA A 434 13.77 5.88 -1.36
C ALA A 434 13.99 5.57 0.12
N ARG A 435 13.28 6.33 0.97
CA ARG A 435 13.40 6.31 2.43
C ARG A 435 13.03 4.96 3.02
N ASP A 436 11.91 4.40 2.56
CA ASP A 436 11.29 3.20 3.12
C ASP A 436 11.59 1.97 2.24
N PHE A 437 12.74 1.97 1.56
CA PHE A 437 13.10 0.90 0.63
C PHE A 437 13.74 -0.28 1.34
N GLU A 438 13.19 -1.47 1.10
CA GLU A 438 13.75 -2.74 1.52
C GLU A 438 13.87 -3.68 0.33
N TRP A 439 15.04 -4.32 0.19
CA TRP A 439 15.26 -5.33 -0.83
C TRP A 439 14.65 -6.67 -0.37
N PRO A 440 13.73 -7.29 -1.11
CA PRO A 440 13.13 -8.56 -0.68
C PRO A 440 14.18 -9.66 -0.52
N GLU A 441 14.22 -10.31 0.63
CA GLU A 441 15.25 -11.32 0.94
C GLU A 441 14.85 -12.73 0.50
N LEU A 442 15.75 -13.40 -0.22
CA LEU A 442 15.56 -14.78 -0.64
C LEU A 442 16.06 -15.76 0.44
N THR A 443 15.11 -16.32 1.20
CA THR A 443 15.35 -17.26 2.28
C THR A 443 15.53 -18.71 1.79
N ALA A 444 15.88 -19.62 2.71
CA ALA A 444 15.93 -21.06 2.41
C ALA A 444 14.53 -21.62 2.05
N HIS A 445 13.50 -21.16 2.75
CA HIS A 445 12.09 -21.49 2.50
C HIS A 445 11.69 -21.22 1.04
N HIS A 446 11.96 -20.03 0.50
CA HIS A 446 11.63 -19.70 -0.90
C HIS A 446 12.32 -20.63 -1.91
N ARG A 447 13.55 -21.07 -1.63
CA ARG A 447 14.30 -21.97 -2.53
C ARG A 447 13.71 -23.38 -2.56
N LEU A 448 12.96 -23.79 -1.54
CA LEU A 448 12.31 -25.10 -1.50
C LEU A 448 11.19 -25.24 -2.53
N LEU A 449 10.57 -24.15 -2.98
CA LEU A 449 9.49 -24.21 -3.96
C LEU A 449 9.86 -25.03 -5.21
N ALA A 450 11.11 -24.88 -5.70
CA ALA A 450 11.60 -25.61 -6.87
C ALA A 450 11.57 -27.14 -6.70
N ARG A 451 11.75 -27.65 -5.48
CA ARG A 451 11.63 -29.08 -5.16
C ARG A 451 10.20 -29.57 -5.35
N PHE A 452 9.21 -28.78 -4.94
CA PHE A 452 7.80 -29.15 -5.01
C PHE A 452 7.25 -29.01 -6.42
N THR A 453 7.55 -27.92 -7.12
CA THR A 453 7.05 -27.69 -8.48
C THR A 453 7.60 -28.71 -9.48
N ALA A 454 8.84 -29.19 -9.30
CA ALA A 454 9.44 -30.23 -10.14
C ALA A 454 8.72 -31.59 -10.06
N GLN A 455 7.90 -31.83 -9.03
CA GLN A 455 7.15 -33.07 -8.86
C GLN A 455 5.76 -33.04 -9.49
N ILE A 456 5.29 -31.86 -9.94
CA ILE A 456 3.98 -31.67 -10.52
C ILE A 456 4.11 -31.74 -12.05
N PRO A 457 3.37 -32.64 -12.74
CA PRO A 457 3.34 -32.64 -14.20
C PRO A 457 2.88 -31.28 -14.76
N GLY A 458 3.47 -30.87 -15.89
CA GLY A 458 3.20 -29.55 -16.49
C GLY A 458 1.74 -29.36 -16.95
N ASP A 459 1.05 -30.44 -17.29
CA ASP A 459 -0.33 -30.45 -17.77
C ASP A 459 -1.37 -30.72 -16.67
N ALA A 460 -0.94 -31.12 -15.48
CA ALA A 460 -1.83 -31.46 -14.36
C ALA A 460 -2.58 -30.24 -13.84
N ALA A 461 -3.85 -30.40 -13.49
CA ALA A 461 -4.63 -29.35 -12.82
C ALA A 461 -4.14 -29.17 -11.37
N VAL A 462 -3.96 -27.93 -10.92
CA VAL A 462 -3.40 -27.64 -9.59
C VAL A 462 -4.31 -26.72 -8.81
N SER A 463 -4.47 -26.96 -7.50
CA SER A 463 -4.98 -25.97 -6.55
C SER A 463 -3.83 -25.49 -5.66
N THR A 464 -3.66 -24.18 -5.48
CA THR A 464 -2.53 -23.65 -4.73
C THR A 464 -2.82 -22.33 -4.03
N THR A 465 -1.98 -21.98 -3.05
CA THR A 465 -2.11 -20.70 -2.31
C THR A 465 -1.74 -19.51 -3.21
N PRO A 466 -2.29 -18.31 -2.94
CA PRO A 466 -2.13 -17.14 -3.83
C PRO A 466 -0.67 -16.78 -4.19
N PRO A 467 0.31 -16.81 -3.26
CA PRO A 467 1.70 -16.50 -3.61
C PRO A 467 2.38 -17.52 -4.52
N LEU A 468 1.96 -18.78 -4.47
CA LEU A 468 2.52 -19.86 -5.29
C LEU A 468 1.89 -19.91 -6.69
N HIS A 469 0.67 -19.38 -6.82
CA HIS A 469 -0.13 -19.45 -8.04
C HIS A 469 0.63 -18.94 -9.29
N PRO A 470 1.34 -17.80 -9.28
CA PRO A 470 2.08 -17.32 -10.45
C PRO A 470 3.24 -18.23 -10.88
N HIS A 471 3.78 -19.06 -9.98
CA HIS A 471 4.85 -20.00 -10.30
C HIS A 471 4.34 -21.26 -11.01
N LEU A 472 3.01 -21.44 -11.06
CA LEU A 472 2.36 -22.63 -11.58
C LEU A 472 1.35 -22.30 -12.68
N ALA A 473 1.08 -21.03 -12.99
CA ALA A 473 -0.06 -20.63 -13.83
C ALA A 473 0.01 -21.06 -15.31
N HIS A 474 1.17 -21.52 -15.81
CA HIS A 474 1.36 -22.05 -17.16
C HIS A 474 0.77 -23.46 -17.32
N ARG A 475 -0.55 -23.56 -17.14
CA ARG A 475 -1.35 -24.77 -17.27
C ARG A 475 -2.81 -24.41 -17.57
N TRP A 476 -3.56 -25.37 -18.10
CA TRP A 476 -4.97 -25.13 -18.47
C TRP A 476 -5.83 -24.75 -17.26
N LYS A 477 -5.73 -25.53 -16.17
CA LYS A 477 -6.53 -25.34 -14.95
C LYS A 477 -5.62 -25.10 -13.75
N ILE A 478 -5.80 -23.96 -13.10
CA ILE A 478 -5.16 -23.67 -11.81
C ILE A 478 -6.16 -22.95 -10.90
N TYR A 479 -6.32 -23.45 -9.68
CA TYR A 479 -7.32 -23.00 -8.73
C TYR A 479 -6.67 -22.26 -7.57
N LEU A 480 -7.37 -21.23 -7.08
CA LEU A 480 -7.02 -20.57 -5.83
C LEU A 480 -7.55 -21.40 -4.66
N TYR A 481 -6.65 -21.98 -3.88
CA TYR A 481 -7.02 -22.74 -2.68
C TYR A 481 -7.71 -21.81 -1.67
N PRO A 482 -8.84 -22.20 -1.02
CA PRO A 482 -9.34 -23.56 -0.77
C PRO A 482 -10.19 -24.22 -1.87
N THR A 483 -10.35 -23.59 -3.04
CA THR A 483 -11.05 -24.26 -4.15
C THR A 483 -10.19 -25.38 -4.73
N VAL A 484 -10.60 -26.65 -4.52
CA VAL A 484 -9.87 -27.83 -5.04
C VAL A 484 -10.42 -28.31 -6.39
N ALA A 485 -11.75 -28.30 -6.56
CA ALA A 485 -12.43 -28.73 -7.79
C ALA A 485 -11.89 -30.09 -8.32
N ASP A 486 -11.55 -30.16 -9.60
CA ASP A 486 -10.97 -31.32 -10.28
C ASP A 486 -9.43 -31.31 -10.31
N ALA A 487 -8.77 -30.55 -9.42
CA ALA A 487 -7.30 -30.51 -9.36
C ALA A 487 -6.68 -31.90 -9.14
N ASP A 488 -5.63 -32.23 -9.88
CA ASP A 488 -4.86 -33.46 -9.69
C ASP A 488 -3.87 -33.34 -8.52
N TYR A 489 -3.38 -32.12 -8.28
CA TYR A 489 -2.46 -31.81 -7.19
C TYR A 489 -2.91 -30.59 -6.40
N VAL A 490 -2.59 -30.57 -5.11
CA VAL A 490 -2.74 -29.38 -4.26
C VAL A 490 -1.36 -29.03 -3.71
N LEU A 491 -0.86 -27.82 -3.97
CA LEU A 491 0.39 -27.33 -3.38
C LEU A 491 0.10 -26.16 -2.47
N LEU A 492 0.39 -26.30 -1.18
CA LEU A 492 0.18 -25.27 -0.18
C LEU A 492 1.53 -24.76 0.32
N ASP A 493 1.61 -23.46 0.56
CA ASP A 493 2.57 -22.85 1.49
C ASP A 493 1.75 -22.21 2.62
N VAL A 494 1.93 -22.73 3.83
CA VAL A 494 1.24 -22.25 5.04
C VAL A 494 2.12 -21.34 5.89
N ALA A 495 3.41 -21.21 5.55
CA ALA A 495 4.31 -20.27 6.21
C ALA A 495 4.14 -18.86 5.63
N GLY A 496 3.78 -18.76 4.36
CA GLY A 496 3.46 -17.51 3.68
C GLY A 496 2.12 -16.88 4.04
N ARG A 497 1.90 -15.65 3.57
CA ARG A 497 0.61 -14.96 3.68
C ARG A 497 -0.35 -15.43 2.59
N THR A 498 -1.60 -15.68 2.96
CA THR A 498 -2.66 -16.08 2.02
C THR A 498 -3.89 -15.21 2.24
N ASP A 499 -4.65 -14.95 1.17
CA ASP A 499 -5.90 -14.20 1.20
C ASP A 499 -7.05 -15.00 1.82
N ALA A 500 -6.88 -16.32 1.97
CA ALA A 500 -7.85 -17.21 2.59
C ALA A 500 -7.71 -17.20 4.12
N HIS A 501 -8.85 -17.28 4.82
CA HIS A 501 -8.84 -17.38 6.28
C HIS A 501 -8.09 -18.65 6.74
N PRO A 502 -7.14 -18.57 7.70
CA PRO A 502 -6.30 -19.72 8.10
C PRO A 502 -7.09 -20.98 8.49
N ASN A 503 -8.20 -20.81 9.23
CA ASN A 503 -9.08 -21.93 9.58
C ASN A 503 -9.72 -22.61 8.35
N ASP A 504 -10.06 -21.87 7.30
CA ASP A 504 -10.69 -22.44 6.11
C ASP A 504 -9.66 -23.21 5.28
N VAL A 505 -8.42 -22.72 5.24
CA VAL A 505 -7.29 -23.43 4.61
C VAL A 505 -7.08 -24.78 5.27
N TYR A 506 -6.97 -24.79 6.60
CA TYR A 506 -6.76 -26.02 7.38
C TYR A 506 -7.96 -26.97 7.38
N ARG A 507 -9.19 -26.43 7.53
CA ARG A 507 -10.42 -27.24 7.46
C ARG A 507 -10.56 -27.94 6.12
N THR A 508 -10.27 -27.24 5.03
CA THR A 508 -10.31 -27.82 3.68
C THR A 508 -9.25 -28.90 3.53
N PHE A 509 -8.04 -28.68 4.08
CA PHE A 509 -6.94 -29.64 4.03
C PHE A 509 -7.33 -30.94 4.76
N GLN A 510 -7.85 -30.81 5.98
CA GLN A 510 -8.37 -31.93 6.76
C GLN A 510 -9.50 -32.66 6.01
N GLY A 511 -10.41 -31.91 5.38
CA GLY A 511 -11.51 -32.47 4.61
C GLY A 511 -11.05 -33.35 3.43
N ILE A 512 -10.06 -32.90 2.66
CA ILE A 512 -9.58 -33.66 1.49
C ILE A 512 -8.68 -34.85 1.85
N ILE A 513 -7.93 -34.77 2.96
CA ILE A 513 -7.13 -35.89 3.48
C ILE A 513 -8.05 -36.95 4.10
N ASN A 514 -8.95 -36.56 5.01
CA ASN A 514 -9.86 -37.49 5.68
C ASN A 514 -10.90 -38.09 4.74
N GLY A 515 -11.25 -37.38 3.67
CA GLY A 515 -12.12 -37.90 2.61
C GLY A 515 -11.48 -38.94 1.70
N GLY A 516 -10.17 -39.20 1.82
CA GLY A 516 -9.44 -40.23 1.05
C GLY A 516 -9.22 -39.91 -0.43
N GLY A 517 -9.57 -38.70 -0.88
CA GLY A 517 -9.39 -38.28 -2.28
C GLY A 517 -7.96 -37.84 -2.61
N PHE A 518 -7.19 -37.43 -1.60
CA PHE A 518 -5.81 -36.95 -1.72
C PHE A 518 -4.90 -37.60 -0.68
N THR A 519 -3.63 -37.73 -1.02
CA THR A 519 -2.57 -38.20 -0.11
C THR A 519 -1.39 -37.23 -0.13
N ILE A 520 -0.63 -37.17 0.96
CA ILE A 520 0.57 -36.33 1.07
C ILE A 520 1.68 -37.00 0.26
N GLN A 521 2.15 -36.30 -0.78
CA GLN A 521 3.26 -36.75 -1.62
C GLN A 521 4.60 -36.23 -1.09
N ASP A 522 4.67 -34.97 -0.68
CA ASP A 522 5.85 -34.34 -0.10
C ASP A 522 5.44 -33.20 0.84
N ALA A 523 6.22 -32.95 1.90
CA ALA A 523 5.99 -31.84 2.80
C ALA A 523 7.28 -31.49 3.58
N ALA A 524 7.59 -30.20 3.64
CA ALA A 524 8.74 -29.65 4.36
C ALA A 524 8.57 -28.14 4.56
N ASP A 525 8.95 -27.63 5.73
CA ASP A 525 9.04 -26.19 6.00
C ASP A 525 7.80 -25.40 5.58
N GLY A 526 6.60 -25.83 6.01
CA GLY A 526 5.33 -25.17 5.69
C GLY A 526 4.78 -25.46 4.28
N TYR A 527 5.55 -26.11 3.41
CA TYR A 527 5.02 -26.61 2.14
C TYR A 527 4.34 -27.98 2.30
N VAL A 528 3.20 -28.15 1.64
CA VAL A 528 2.52 -29.46 1.50
C VAL A 528 2.11 -29.68 0.05
N LEU A 529 2.62 -30.76 -0.55
CA LEU A 529 2.18 -31.25 -1.85
C LEU A 529 1.30 -32.48 -1.68
N LEU A 530 0.06 -32.37 -2.15
CA LEU A 530 -0.91 -33.44 -2.19
C LEU A 530 -1.12 -33.92 -3.63
N ALA A 531 -1.30 -35.22 -3.79
CA ALA A 531 -1.67 -35.84 -5.05
C ALA A 531 -3.02 -36.55 -4.93
N ARG A 532 -3.87 -36.40 -5.94
CA ARG A 532 -5.15 -37.11 -6.03
C ARG A 532 -4.90 -38.58 -6.32
N ARG A 533 -4.82 -39.40 -5.27
CA ARG A 533 -4.58 -40.84 -5.34
C ARG A 533 -5.47 -41.55 -4.32
N PRO A 534 -6.53 -42.25 -4.75
CA PRO A 534 -7.52 -42.83 -3.85
C PRO A 534 -7.02 -44.07 -3.09
N GLU A 535 -5.85 -44.63 -3.42
CA GLU A 535 -5.35 -45.87 -2.81
C GLU A 535 -3.85 -45.78 -2.51
N SER A 536 -3.50 -45.88 -1.21
CA SER A 536 -2.16 -45.86 -0.61
C SER A 536 -1.36 -44.55 -0.72
N GLY A 537 -1.17 -43.90 0.42
CA GLY A 537 -0.28 -42.75 0.58
C GLY A 537 -0.22 -42.31 2.04
N VAL A 538 0.73 -41.43 2.35
CA VAL A 538 0.91 -40.91 3.71
C VAL A 538 -0.18 -39.87 3.98
N THR A 539 -0.85 -39.97 5.12
CA THR A 539 -1.87 -38.99 5.55
C THR A 539 -1.39 -38.10 6.68
N GLU A 540 -0.25 -38.43 7.29
CA GLU A 540 0.38 -37.66 8.37
C GLU A 540 1.50 -36.76 7.85
N LEU A 541 1.56 -35.53 8.33
CA LEU A 541 2.63 -34.60 7.98
C LEU A 541 3.95 -35.02 8.65
N PRO A 542 5.06 -35.12 7.90
CA PRO A 542 6.37 -35.49 8.44
C PRO A 542 6.93 -34.40 9.36
N ALA A 543 7.86 -34.74 10.25
CA ALA A 543 8.45 -33.78 11.19
C ALA A 543 9.06 -32.54 10.51
N ALA A 544 9.68 -32.72 9.33
CA ALA A 544 10.29 -31.64 8.55
C ALA A 544 9.27 -30.60 8.04
N PHE A 545 7.98 -30.94 7.96
CA PHE A 545 6.94 -29.97 7.61
C PHE A 545 6.87 -28.83 8.61
N TYR A 546 7.08 -29.11 9.90
CA TYR A 546 6.93 -28.14 10.98
C TYR A 546 8.12 -27.18 11.15
N ASP A 547 9.16 -27.30 10.33
CA ASP A 547 10.38 -26.50 10.46
C ASP A 547 10.12 -24.99 10.25
N PHE A 548 9.05 -24.61 9.53
CA PHE A 548 8.66 -23.20 9.37
C PHE A 548 8.28 -22.51 10.67
N ALA A 549 7.87 -23.29 11.67
CA ALA A 549 7.50 -22.80 12.98
C ALA A 549 8.70 -22.77 13.95
N ARG A 550 9.77 -23.51 13.65
CA ARG A 550 10.88 -23.74 14.58
C ARG A 550 12.01 -22.74 14.37
N VAL A 551 12.66 -22.37 15.47
CA VAL A 551 13.89 -21.55 15.42
C VAL A 551 14.93 -22.11 16.38
N ALA A 552 16.15 -22.31 15.88
CA ALA A 552 17.25 -22.85 16.68
C ALA A 552 17.93 -21.78 17.55
N GLU A 553 18.10 -20.56 17.01
CA GLU A 553 18.75 -19.43 17.70
C GLU A 553 17.82 -18.20 17.70
N PRO A 554 16.82 -18.14 18.60
CA PRO A 554 15.93 -17.00 18.69
C PRO A 554 16.69 -15.75 19.16
N ARG A 555 16.46 -14.60 18.49
CA ARG A 555 17.01 -13.29 18.85
C ARG A 555 15.90 -12.23 18.82
N PRO A 556 14.96 -12.27 19.78
CA PRO A 556 13.86 -11.30 19.81
C PRO A 556 14.40 -9.88 20.02
N GLU A 557 13.77 -8.90 19.36
CA GLU A 557 14.01 -7.48 19.53
C GLU A 557 13.66 -7.03 20.96
N HIS A 558 12.55 -7.55 21.49
CA HIS A 558 12.09 -7.29 22.84
C HIS A 558 12.14 -8.60 23.67
N PRO A 559 13.26 -8.89 24.36
CA PRO A 559 13.32 -10.04 25.27
C PRO A 559 12.40 -9.82 26.47
N VAL A 560 11.68 -10.87 26.87
CA VAL A 560 10.78 -10.84 28.02
C VAL A 560 11.14 -11.96 28.99
N GLY A 561 10.90 -13.23 28.69
CA GLY A 561 11.22 -14.34 29.60
C GLY A 561 10.11 -14.66 30.62
N LEU A 562 8.83 -14.58 30.22
CA LEU A 562 7.69 -14.96 31.06
C LEU A 562 7.51 -16.48 31.10
N GLU A 563 7.19 -17.02 32.26
CA GLU A 563 6.89 -18.45 32.43
C GLU A 563 5.45 -18.68 32.85
N PHE A 564 4.76 -19.57 32.14
CA PHE A 564 3.35 -19.88 32.31
C PHE A 564 3.15 -21.30 32.84
N THR A 565 2.33 -21.40 33.88
CA THR A 565 1.95 -22.64 34.56
C THR A 565 0.46 -22.93 34.31
N PRO A 566 0.09 -24.10 33.75
CA PRO A 566 -1.30 -24.46 33.51
C PRO A 566 -2.13 -24.52 34.80
N PRO A 567 -3.46 -24.34 34.73
CA PRO A 567 -4.36 -24.53 35.85
C PRO A 567 -4.13 -25.90 36.53
N GLY A 568 -4.02 -25.90 37.87
CA GLY A 568 -3.82 -27.12 38.66
C GLY A 568 -2.39 -27.71 38.65
N GLN A 569 -1.46 -27.13 37.90
CA GLN A 569 -0.04 -27.52 37.89
C GLN A 569 0.80 -26.61 38.81
N SER A 570 2.02 -27.06 39.13
CA SER A 570 2.94 -26.35 40.05
C SER A 570 4.28 -25.92 39.42
N GLN A 571 4.60 -26.43 38.23
CA GLN A 571 5.80 -26.09 37.49
C GLN A 571 5.41 -25.34 36.20
N PRO A 572 6.29 -24.49 35.65
CA PRO A 572 6.05 -23.82 34.38
C PRO A 572 6.15 -24.81 33.21
N HIS A 573 5.22 -24.73 32.26
CA HIS A 573 5.19 -25.57 31.06
C HIS A 573 5.59 -24.81 29.79
N LEU A 574 5.46 -23.49 29.79
CA LEU A 574 5.73 -22.66 28.62
C LEU A 574 6.49 -21.40 29.03
N ARG A 575 7.46 -20.99 28.21
CA ARG A 575 8.17 -19.73 28.36
C ARG A 575 8.01 -18.85 27.12
N LEU A 576 7.67 -17.57 27.29
CA LEU A 576 7.79 -16.56 26.24
C LEU A 576 9.18 -15.93 26.33
N LEU A 577 10.06 -16.23 25.39
CA LEU A 577 11.42 -15.69 25.35
C LEU A 577 11.43 -14.19 25.01
N GLY A 578 10.55 -13.76 24.11
CA GLY A 578 10.43 -12.37 23.68
C GLY A 578 9.53 -12.22 22.47
N TYR A 579 9.51 -11.03 21.88
CA TYR A 579 8.72 -10.73 20.68
C TYR A 579 9.38 -9.64 19.81
N ASP A 580 8.95 -9.58 18.55
CA ASP A 580 9.24 -8.49 17.61
C ASP A 580 7.92 -7.85 17.18
N LEU A 581 7.96 -6.55 16.87
CA LEU A 581 6.85 -5.87 16.20
C LEU A 581 7.28 -5.50 14.79
N VAL A 582 6.69 -6.16 13.80
CA VAL A 582 6.99 -5.88 12.40
C VAL A 582 5.90 -4.96 11.86
N ASP A 583 6.33 -3.78 11.39
CA ASP A 583 5.45 -2.67 11.01
C ASP A 583 5.66 -2.29 9.54
N ASP A 584 4.55 -2.19 8.79
CA ASP A 584 4.56 -1.53 7.49
C ASP A 584 4.45 -0.02 7.70
N ALA A 585 5.57 0.68 7.52
CA ALA A 585 5.66 2.12 7.76
C ALA A 585 4.72 2.98 6.86
N VAL A 586 4.29 2.44 5.71
CA VAL A 586 3.46 3.16 4.72
C VAL A 586 1.98 2.94 5.00
N TRP A 587 1.58 1.69 5.26
CA TRP A 587 0.20 1.29 5.49
C TRP A 587 -0.17 1.25 6.98
N GLN A 588 0.81 1.41 7.86
CA GLN A 588 0.67 1.40 9.33
C GLN A 588 0.00 0.12 9.86
N GLN A 589 0.25 -1.00 9.18
CA GLN A 589 -0.17 -2.32 9.61
C GLN A 589 0.96 -2.99 10.38
N THR A 590 0.71 -3.36 11.63
CA THR A 590 1.68 -3.97 12.53
C THR A 590 1.24 -5.39 12.87
N TYR A 591 2.18 -6.34 12.90
CA TYR A 591 1.94 -7.66 13.48
C TYR A 591 3.01 -8.00 14.52
N GLY A 592 2.65 -8.85 15.48
CA GLY A 592 3.58 -9.36 16.49
C GLY A 592 4.13 -10.72 16.10
N ARG A 593 5.44 -10.89 16.26
CA ARG A 593 6.15 -12.18 16.17
C ARG A 593 6.59 -12.58 17.58
N PHE A 594 6.15 -13.74 18.06
CA PHE A 594 6.37 -14.20 19.43
C PHE A 594 7.20 -15.47 19.46
N TYR A 595 8.14 -15.57 20.40
CA TYR A 595 9.09 -16.67 20.53
C TYR A 595 8.79 -17.48 21.80
N TRP A 596 8.29 -18.69 21.62
CA TRP A 596 7.82 -19.55 22.71
C TRP A 596 8.72 -20.76 22.87
N GLN A 597 9.01 -21.17 24.11
CA GLN A 597 9.76 -22.38 24.40
C GLN A 597 8.93 -23.32 25.29
N ALA A 598 8.77 -24.57 24.86
CA ALA A 598 8.14 -25.59 25.67
C ALA A 598 9.11 -26.07 26.76
N LEU A 599 8.69 -25.99 28.02
CA LEU A 599 9.45 -26.43 29.18
C LEU A 599 8.98 -27.81 29.69
N ALA A 600 7.70 -28.14 29.43
CA ALA A 600 7.08 -29.42 29.75
C ALA A 600 5.92 -29.69 28.77
N PRO A 601 5.35 -30.91 28.72
CA PRO A 601 4.22 -31.22 27.84
C PRO A 601 3.02 -30.31 28.11
N LEU A 602 2.43 -29.76 27.05
CA LEU A 602 1.33 -28.79 27.14
C LEU A 602 -0.04 -29.47 27.01
N PRO A 603 -1.07 -29.04 27.76
CA PRO A 603 -2.44 -29.53 27.60
C PRO A 603 -2.98 -29.38 26.18
N GLU A 604 -3.87 -30.28 25.74
CA GLU A 604 -4.45 -30.29 24.38
C GLU A 604 -5.17 -28.97 24.03
N GLY A 605 -5.80 -28.34 25.02
CA GLY A 605 -6.48 -27.05 24.86
C GLY A 605 -5.57 -25.82 24.88
N THR A 606 -4.25 -25.96 24.98
CA THR A 606 -3.36 -24.81 25.13
C THR A 606 -3.49 -23.83 23.97
N ARG A 607 -3.90 -22.60 24.27
CA ARG A 607 -4.08 -21.51 23.31
C ARG A 607 -3.22 -20.32 23.70
N LEU A 608 -2.36 -19.90 22.79
CA LEU A 608 -1.58 -18.67 22.90
C LEU A 608 -2.50 -17.48 22.59
N TRP A 609 -2.47 -16.45 23.42
CA TRP A 609 -3.36 -15.31 23.28
C TRP A 609 -2.59 -13.99 23.43
N PRO A 610 -1.80 -13.59 22.41
CA PRO A 610 -1.35 -12.23 22.27
C PRO A 610 -2.51 -11.33 21.84
N PHE A 611 -2.53 -10.11 22.35
CA PHE A 611 -3.57 -9.11 22.06
C PHE A 611 -3.01 -7.69 22.20
N PHE A 612 -3.72 -6.71 21.67
CA PHE A 612 -3.32 -5.30 21.71
C PHE A 612 -4.45 -4.45 22.26
N PHE A 613 -4.10 -3.50 23.12
CA PHE A 613 -5.06 -2.62 23.77
C PHE A 613 -4.53 -1.19 23.88
N ASP A 614 -5.42 -0.23 24.03
CA ASP A 614 -5.07 1.19 24.12
C ASP A 614 -4.72 1.63 25.55
N ASP A 615 -4.42 2.92 25.74
CA ASP A 615 -4.06 3.47 27.06
C ASP A 615 -5.24 3.44 28.07
N THR A 616 -6.47 3.17 27.62
CA THR A 616 -7.64 2.98 28.49
C THR A 616 -7.93 1.52 28.81
N GLY A 617 -7.05 0.59 28.40
CA GLY A 617 -7.35 -0.84 28.56
C GLY A 617 -8.44 -1.32 27.61
N GLN A 618 -8.82 -0.58 26.56
CA GLN A 618 -9.77 -1.05 25.57
C GLN A 618 -9.05 -1.96 24.59
N LEU A 619 -9.58 -3.18 24.38
CA LEU A 619 -9.06 -4.12 23.38
C LEU A 619 -9.17 -3.51 21.98
N ILE A 620 -8.05 -3.46 21.26
CA ILE A 620 -7.97 -3.03 19.86
C ILE A 620 -8.17 -4.25 18.96
N GLU A 621 -7.32 -5.27 19.12
CA GLU A 621 -7.34 -6.51 18.33
C GLU A 621 -6.78 -7.69 19.14
N ASP A 622 -7.24 -8.90 18.80
CA ASP A 622 -6.76 -10.16 19.37
C ASP A 622 -6.78 -11.32 18.33
N THR A 623 -6.40 -12.52 18.79
CA THR A 623 -6.33 -13.72 17.94
C THR A 623 -7.63 -14.57 17.96
N SER A 624 -8.77 -14.00 18.39
CA SER A 624 -10.05 -14.71 18.48
C SER A 624 -10.70 -14.95 17.13
N LEU A 625 -10.83 -13.89 16.33
CA LEU A 625 -11.43 -13.93 14.99
C LEU A 625 -10.40 -14.20 13.90
N ARG A 626 -9.12 -13.90 14.15
CA ARG A 626 -8.02 -14.01 13.19
C ARG A 626 -6.86 -14.79 13.83
N PRO A 627 -6.96 -16.12 13.90
CA PRO A 627 -5.98 -16.93 14.60
C PRO A 627 -4.62 -16.93 13.89
N MET A 628 -3.56 -17.12 14.68
CA MET A 628 -2.21 -17.33 14.18
C MET A 628 -2.12 -18.65 13.41
N VAL A 629 -1.34 -18.69 12.33
CA VAL A 629 -1.26 -19.87 11.44
C VAL A 629 -0.57 -21.05 12.12
N VAL A 630 0.54 -20.81 12.81
CA VAL A 630 1.37 -21.87 13.41
C VAL A 630 0.58 -22.77 14.37
N PRO A 631 -0.16 -22.25 15.38
CA PRO A 631 -0.94 -23.10 16.29
C PRO A 631 -2.05 -23.93 15.63
N ILE A 632 -2.50 -23.58 14.42
CA ILE A 632 -3.50 -24.36 13.68
C ILE A 632 -2.86 -25.64 13.12
N TRP A 633 -1.66 -25.52 12.55
CA TRP A 633 -0.97 -26.63 11.90
C TRP A 633 -0.09 -27.42 12.88
N TYR A 634 0.53 -26.74 13.84
CA TYR A 634 1.41 -27.29 14.87
C TYR A 634 0.97 -26.80 16.26
N PRO A 635 -0.11 -27.37 16.81
CA PRO A 635 -0.69 -26.93 18.08
C PRO A 635 0.29 -27.10 19.25
N PRO A 636 0.21 -26.25 20.29
CA PRO A 636 1.17 -26.28 21.40
C PRO A 636 1.29 -27.63 22.13
N SER A 637 0.21 -28.42 22.16
CA SER A 637 0.21 -29.78 22.72
C SER A 637 1.14 -30.77 22.00
N ARG A 638 1.60 -30.44 20.80
CA ARG A 638 2.53 -31.26 20.00
C ARG A 638 3.98 -30.78 20.09
N TRP A 639 4.26 -29.67 20.76
CA TRP A 639 5.61 -29.14 20.87
C TRP A 639 6.48 -30.02 21.75
N GLU A 640 7.72 -30.25 21.31
CA GLU A 640 8.70 -31.05 22.04
C GLU A 640 9.38 -30.21 23.13
N ILE A 641 9.79 -30.85 24.23
CA ILE A 641 10.44 -30.15 25.34
C ILE A 641 11.77 -29.55 24.85
N GLY A 642 11.98 -28.26 25.12
CA GLY A 642 13.14 -27.49 24.69
C GLY A 642 13.00 -26.84 23.31
N GLU A 643 12.00 -27.25 22.53
CA GLU A 643 11.70 -26.67 21.22
C GLU A 643 11.33 -25.18 21.35
N THR A 644 11.84 -24.35 20.44
CA THR A 644 11.43 -22.94 20.34
C THR A 644 10.62 -22.70 19.07
N ILE A 645 9.43 -22.16 19.26
CA ILE A 645 8.41 -21.95 18.24
C ILE A 645 8.13 -20.46 18.05
N ILE A 646 8.10 -20.04 16.79
CA ILE A 646 7.69 -18.70 16.37
C ILE A 646 6.21 -18.73 16.01
N THR A 647 5.45 -17.77 16.54
CA THR A 647 4.07 -17.54 16.12
C THR A 647 3.86 -16.08 15.74
N GLU A 648 3.14 -15.83 14.66
CA GLU A 648 2.87 -14.48 14.16
C GLU A 648 1.37 -14.18 14.16
N THR A 649 0.99 -12.98 14.60
CA THR A 649 -0.36 -12.46 14.37
C THR A 649 -0.52 -12.03 12.91
N LEU A 650 -1.76 -11.82 12.47
CA LEU A 650 -1.98 -11.09 11.23
C LEU A 650 -1.64 -9.60 11.40
N PRO A 651 -1.30 -8.89 10.31
CA PRO A 651 -1.11 -7.43 10.35
C PRO A 651 -2.41 -6.68 10.67
N TRP A 652 -2.34 -5.76 11.63
CA TRP A 652 -3.47 -5.01 12.17
C TRP A 652 -3.22 -3.49 12.19
N GLU A 653 -4.29 -2.71 12.08
CA GLU A 653 -4.26 -1.26 12.26
C GLU A 653 -4.36 -0.93 13.75
N LEU A 654 -3.23 -0.93 14.46
CA LEU A 654 -3.18 -0.76 15.92
C LEU A 654 -3.28 0.70 16.39
N GLY A 655 -3.42 1.65 15.46
CA GLY A 655 -3.44 3.09 15.75
C GLY A 655 -2.05 3.68 16.05
N ASN A 656 -2.04 4.88 16.63
CA ASN A 656 -0.81 5.64 16.90
C ASN A 656 -0.15 5.28 18.23
N ARG A 657 -0.85 4.56 19.11
CA ARG A 657 -0.32 4.13 20.40
C ARG A 657 -1.10 2.92 20.89
N PHE A 658 -0.38 1.89 21.32
CA PHE A 658 -0.95 0.64 21.79
C PHE A 658 0.00 -0.06 22.75
N THR A 659 -0.54 -0.99 23.53
CA THR A 659 0.20 -1.87 24.43
C THR A 659 -0.01 -3.32 24.02
N VAL A 660 1.08 -4.10 24.06
CA VAL A 660 1.07 -5.55 23.78
C VAL A 660 0.75 -6.29 25.08
N GLY A 661 -0.35 -7.04 25.07
CA GLY A 661 -0.74 -7.96 26.12
C GLY A 661 -0.50 -9.41 25.71
N VAL A 662 -0.22 -10.26 26.69
CA VAL A 662 -0.02 -11.69 26.46
C VAL A 662 -0.65 -12.53 27.57
N ALA A 663 -1.40 -13.56 27.16
CA ALA A 663 -1.90 -14.62 28.03
C ALA A 663 -1.76 -15.99 27.35
N VAL A 664 -1.93 -17.05 28.14
CA VAL A 664 -2.02 -18.43 27.68
C VAL A 664 -3.25 -19.06 28.32
N LEU A 665 -4.06 -19.75 27.53
CA LEU A 665 -5.34 -20.31 27.95
C LEU A 665 -5.35 -21.83 27.82
N GLU A 666 -6.15 -22.50 28.63
CA GLU A 666 -6.57 -23.89 28.48
C GLU A 666 -7.99 -23.92 27.88
N GLY A 667 -8.06 -23.92 26.55
CA GLY A 667 -9.29 -23.75 25.80
C GLY A 667 -9.90 -22.39 26.11
N GLY A 668 -11.16 -22.39 26.54
CA GLY A 668 -11.83 -21.26 27.19
C GLY A 668 -11.92 -19.96 26.40
N GLU A 669 -12.68 -19.03 26.95
CA GLU A 669 -12.62 -17.62 26.56
C GLU A 669 -11.71 -16.87 27.53
N PHE A 670 -11.00 -15.86 27.04
CA PHE A 670 -10.12 -15.07 27.90
C PHE A 670 -10.89 -14.47 29.09
N GLY A 671 -12.16 -14.10 28.95
CA GLY A 671 -12.95 -13.47 30.03
C GLY A 671 -13.09 -14.32 31.30
N ASP A 672 -12.88 -15.64 31.24
CA ASP A 672 -12.92 -16.53 32.39
C ASP A 672 -11.49 -16.86 32.90
N PRO A 673 -11.10 -16.35 34.08
CA PRO A 673 -9.76 -16.56 34.64
C PRO A 673 -9.44 -18.02 34.95
N SER A 674 -10.45 -18.89 35.13
CA SER A 674 -10.23 -20.30 35.45
C SER A 674 -9.55 -21.07 34.31
N HIS A 675 -9.66 -20.55 33.09
CA HIS A 675 -9.00 -21.09 31.90
C HIS A 675 -7.60 -20.51 31.66
N ARG A 676 -7.14 -19.53 32.44
CA ARG A 676 -5.87 -18.84 32.19
C ARG A 676 -4.73 -19.52 32.94
N PHE A 677 -3.59 -19.66 32.26
CA PHE A 677 -2.35 -20.08 32.90
C PHE A 677 -1.90 -18.96 33.84
N ARG A 678 -1.30 -19.34 34.98
CA ARG A 678 -0.68 -18.38 35.90
C ARG A 678 0.77 -18.13 35.51
N MET A 679 1.23 -16.90 35.64
CA MET A 679 2.63 -16.54 35.47
C MET A 679 3.39 -16.77 36.77
N THR A 680 4.34 -17.71 36.75
CA THR A 680 5.13 -18.08 37.95
C THR A 680 6.50 -17.43 38.01
N ALA A 681 6.99 -16.91 36.88
CA ALA A 681 8.19 -16.09 36.81
C ALA A 681 8.01 -14.97 35.78
N ALA A 682 8.39 -13.76 36.15
CA ALA A 682 8.42 -12.59 35.28
C ALA A 682 9.63 -11.70 35.64
N PRO A 683 10.28 -11.07 34.66
CA PRO A 683 11.32 -10.08 34.92
C PRO A 683 10.79 -8.84 35.64
N ASP A 684 11.70 -8.15 36.32
CA ASP A 684 11.41 -6.85 36.94
C ASP A 684 10.91 -5.85 35.90
N GLY A 685 9.78 -5.19 36.21
CA GLY A 685 9.19 -4.14 35.37
C GLY A 685 8.07 -4.61 34.43
N VAL A 686 7.82 -5.91 34.29
CA VAL A 686 6.64 -6.40 33.56
C VAL A 686 5.38 -6.22 34.42
N LEU A 687 4.37 -5.54 33.86
CA LEU A 687 3.09 -5.33 34.54
C LEU A 687 2.23 -6.58 34.39
N ARG A 688 1.84 -7.16 35.52
CA ARG A 688 0.99 -8.35 35.62
C ARG A 688 -0.38 -7.96 36.14
N PHE A 689 -1.41 -8.66 35.70
CA PHE A 689 -2.79 -8.31 35.99
C PHE A 689 -3.61 -9.54 36.34
N GLN A 690 -4.67 -9.32 37.14
CA GLN A 690 -5.76 -10.27 37.34
C GLN A 690 -5.25 -11.65 37.80
N ASP A 691 -4.68 -11.71 39.00
CA ASP A 691 -4.08 -12.91 39.60
C ASP A 691 -2.89 -13.48 38.82
N ASP A 692 -2.02 -12.60 38.29
CA ASP A 692 -0.86 -12.97 37.48
C ASP A 692 -1.24 -13.86 36.28
N SER A 693 -2.44 -13.69 35.71
CA SER A 693 -2.94 -14.53 34.61
C SER A 693 -2.62 -14.00 33.22
N TRP A 694 -2.19 -12.74 33.11
CA TRP A 694 -1.67 -12.14 31.88
C TRP A 694 -0.81 -10.91 32.18
N ALA A 695 0.03 -10.53 31.22
CA ALA A 695 0.97 -9.41 31.37
C ALA A 695 0.89 -8.41 30.19
N ALA A 696 1.17 -7.14 30.49
CA ALA A 696 1.51 -6.14 29.50
C ALA A 696 3.04 -6.11 29.34
N ILE A 697 3.52 -6.42 28.14
CA ILE A 697 4.94 -6.68 27.86
C ILE A 697 5.65 -5.53 27.12
N GLY A 698 4.90 -4.54 26.62
CA GLY A 698 5.48 -3.31 26.09
C GLY A 698 4.44 -2.37 25.50
N THR A 699 4.70 -1.07 25.60
CA THR A 699 3.88 -0.01 25.01
C THR A 699 4.66 0.68 23.89
N PHE A 700 3.97 0.97 22.79
CA PHE A 700 4.57 1.55 21.61
C PHE A 700 3.74 2.72 21.11
N ALA A 701 4.42 3.73 20.59
CA ALA A 701 3.80 4.87 19.94
C ALA A 701 4.44 5.10 18.58
N ARG A 702 3.63 5.59 17.65
CA ARG A 702 4.00 5.90 16.29
C ARG A 702 4.44 7.36 16.21
N ALA A 703 5.71 7.58 15.93
CA ALA A 703 6.26 8.90 15.65
C ALA A 703 6.49 9.03 14.12
N ASN A 704 5.60 9.74 13.43
CA ASN A 704 5.51 9.78 11.97
C ASN A 704 5.18 8.40 11.36
N ARG A 705 6.17 7.73 10.77
CA ARG A 705 6.05 6.43 10.11
C ARG A 705 6.75 5.29 10.87
N HIS A 706 7.40 5.58 11.99
CA HIS A 706 8.16 4.58 12.73
C HIS A 706 7.48 4.29 14.05
N LEU A 707 7.44 3.01 14.39
CA LEU A 707 7.07 2.54 15.70
C LEU A 707 8.26 2.70 16.64
N THR A 708 8.02 3.25 17.83
CA THR A 708 9.04 3.40 18.87
C THR A 708 8.48 2.94 20.20
N PRO A 709 9.30 2.29 21.06
CA PRO A 709 8.93 2.04 22.44
C PRO A 709 8.51 3.35 23.10
N ALA A 710 7.38 3.31 23.81
CA ALA A 710 6.83 4.44 24.50
C ALA A 710 6.64 4.11 25.97
N THR A 711 7.04 5.03 26.83
CA THR A 711 6.78 4.94 28.26
C THR A 711 5.35 5.40 28.57
N SER A 712 4.78 4.90 29.66
CA SER A 712 3.54 5.44 30.23
C SER A 712 3.86 6.79 30.89
N ASP A 713 4.12 7.83 30.08
CA ASP A 713 4.62 9.14 30.53
C ASP A 713 3.60 9.99 31.30
N GLN A 714 2.35 9.53 31.44
CA GLN A 714 1.34 10.27 32.19
C GLN A 714 1.45 9.96 33.68
N PRO A 715 1.79 10.95 34.54
CA PRO A 715 1.81 10.73 35.98
C PRO A 715 0.40 10.40 36.47
N VAL A 716 0.27 9.36 37.30
CA VAL A 716 -0.96 9.09 38.02
C VAL A 716 -1.19 10.24 39.00
N ARG A 717 -2.30 10.96 38.84
CA ARG A 717 -2.73 11.99 39.78
C ARG A 717 -3.31 11.28 41.00
N GLY A 718 -2.91 11.70 42.19
CA GLY A 718 -3.52 11.22 43.42
C GLY A 718 -5.00 11.58 43.45
N ALA A 719 -5.84 10.57 43.68
CA ALA A 719 -7.18 10.74 44.21
C ALA A 719 -7.15 10.08 45.58
N ASP A 720 -7.72 10.71 46.60
CA ASP A 720 -7.81 10.11 47.93
C ASP A 720 -9.26 10.19 48.37
N ALA A 721 -10.06 9.26 47.85
CA ALA A 721 -11.48 9.20 48.11
C ALA A 721 -11.85 7.79 48.57
N ASP A 722 -12.29 7.72 49.83
CA ASP A 722 -12.82 6.52 50.44
C ASP A 722 -14.32 6.43 50.19
N PHE A 723 -14.78 5.27 49.74
CA PHE A 723 -16.18 4.93 49.58
C PHE A 723 -16.57 3.89 50.64
N GLU A 724 -17.87 3.79 50.93
CA GLU A 724 -18.37 2.69 51.74
C GLU A 724 -17.96 1.32 51.19
N GLN A 725 -18.02 0.30 52.06
CA GLN A 725 -17.58 -1.07 51.76
C GLN A 725 -16.06 -1.24 51.58
N GLY A 726 -15.25 -0.23 51.94
CA GLY A 726 -13.79 -0.31 51.88
C GLY A 726 -13.25 -0.23 50.44
N ILE A 727 -13.93 0.53 49.58
CA ILE A 727 -13.51 0.82 48.21
C ILE A 727 -12.81 2.19 48.21
N ARG A 728 -11.63 2.29 47.61
CA ARG A 728 -10.87 3.55 47.56
C ARG A 728 -10.44 3.87 46.14
N LEU A 729 -10.66 5.11 45.71
CA LEU A 729 -10.05 5.65 44.50
C LEU A 729 -8.71 6.27 44.90
N ILE A 730 -7.60 5.64 44.50
CA ILE A 730 -6.23 6.04 44.89
C ILE A 730 -5.54 6.90 43.84
N GLY A 731 -6.04 6.90 42.60
CA GLY A 731 -5.47 7.72 41.54
C GLY A 731 -6.26 7.70 40.26
N TYR A 732 -5.89 8.59 39.34
CA TYR A 732 -6.49 8.67 38.02
C TYR A 732 -5.54 9.28 36.98
N ARG A 733 -5.85 9.03 35.71
CA ARG A 733 -5.22 9.65 34.53
C ARG A 733 -6.31 10.11 33.58
N THR A 734 -6.06 11.23 32.91
CA THR A 734 -6.98 11.77 31.90
C THR A 734 -6.23 12.18 30.66
N THR A 735 -6.71 11.75 29.49
CA THR A 735 -6.17 12.16 28.21
C THR A 735 -7.30 12.68 27.35
N ALA A 736 -7.21 13.95 26.94
CA ALA A 736 -8.20 14.58 26.10
C ALA A 736 -7.71 14.64 24.64
N THR A 737 -8.59 14.26 23.72
CA THR A 737 -8.45 14.49 22.28
C THR A 737 -9.52 15.47 21.83
N ASP A 738 -9.56 15.79 20.53
CA ASP A 738 -10.58 16.68 19.98
C ASP A 738 -12.00 16.13 20.18
N ASN A 739 -12.18 14.81 20.12
CA ASN A 739 -13.49 14.15 20.09
C ASN A 739 -13.76 13.21 21.27
N ALA A 740 -12.78 12.96 22.15
CA ALA A 740 -12.95 12.05 23.27
C ALA A 740 -12.13 12.47 24.49
N LEU A 741 -12.66 12.17 25.68
CA LEU A 741 -11.94 12.19 26.95
C LEU A 741 -11.78 10.75 27.44
N SER A 742 -10.53 10.31 27.51
CA SER A 742 -10.13 9.04 28.10
C SER A 742 -9.81 9.25 29.58
N VAL A 743 -10.37 8.40 30.45
CA VAL A 743 -10.17 8.43 31.89
C VAL A 743 -9.76 7.03 32.35
N VAL A 744 -8.65 6.93 33.07
CA VAL A 744 -8.25 5.69 33.74
C VAL A 744 -8.29 5.94 35.23
N LEU A 745 -9.12 5.19 35.94
CA LEU A 745 -9.25 5.22 37.38
C LEU A 745 -8.41 4.09 37.98
N ILE A 746 -7.75 4.37 39.10
CA ILE A 746 -6.97 3.37 39.84
C ILE A 746 -7.65 3.18 41.18
N TRP A 747 -8.28 2.02 41.33
CA TRP A 747 -9.01 1.63 42.52
C TRP A 747 -8.18 0.72 43.42
N GLN A 748 -8.54 0.64 44.69
CA GLN A 748 -8.03 -0.34 45.64
C GLN A 748 -9.17 -0.72 46.58
N THR A 749 -9.15 -1.94 47.11
CA THR A 749 -10.08 -2.33 48.17
C THR A 749 -9.36 -2.81 49.42
N GLU A 750 -9.91 -2.44 50.58
CA GLU A 750 -9.38 -2.83 51.90
C GLU A 750 -10.06 -4.09 52.44
N LEU A 751 -11.21 -4.48 51.87
CA LEU A 751 -12.03 -5.59 52.32
C LEU A 751 -12.46 -6.45 51.11
N PRO A 752 -12.68 -7.77 51.29
CA PRO A 752 -13.25 -8.59 50.22
C PRO A 752 -14.66 -8.12 49.83
N LEU A 753 -14.85 -7.75 48.57
CA LEU A 753 -16.15 -7.30 48.04
C LEU A 753 -16.98 -8.50 47.57
N ARG A 754 -18.28 -8.52 47.92
CA ARG A 754 -19.22 -9.60 47.52
C ARG A 754 -20.22 -9.18 46.44
N ARG A 755 -20.26 -7.89 46.13
CA ARG A 755 -21.16 -7.29 45.14
C ARG A 755 -20.35 -6.67 44.02
N ASP A 756 -20.95 -6.66 42.84
CA ASP A 756 -20.40 -6.02 41.64
C ASP A 756 -21.04 -4.66 41.45
N TYR A 757 -20.21 -3.62 41.53
CA TYR A 757 -20.64 -2.24 41.35
C TYR A 757 -20.38 -1.76 39.91
N THR A 758 -21.24 -0.87 39.43
CA THR A 758 -21.05 -0.10 38.20
C THR A 758 -20.39 1.23 38.56
N VAL A 759 -19.31 1.55 37.85
CA VAL A 759 -18.63 2.85 37.95
C VAL A 759 -19.25 3.80 36.94
N PHE A 760 -19.58 5.00 37.37
CA PHE A 760 -19.98 6.08 36.48
C PHE A 760 -18.91 7.17 36.44
N VAL A 761 -18.68 7.70 35.25
CA VAL A 761 -17.80 8.83 34.98
C VAL A 761 -18.58 9.83 34.14
N HIS A 762 -18.93 10.96 34.74
CA HIS A 762 -19.79 11.98 34.13
C HIS A 762 -19.01 13.28 33.94
N LEU A 763 -19.05 13.83 32.72
CA LEU A 763 -18.57 15.16 32.42
C LEU A 763 -19.74 16.14 32.55
N VAL A 764 -19.65 17.07 33.48
CA VAL A 764 -20.77 17.93 33.90
C VAL A 764 -20.40 19.41 33.74
N THR A 765 -21.29 20.20 33.17
CA THR A 765 -21.12 21.66 33.02
C THR A 765 -21.50 22.41 34.32
N PRO A 766 -21.12 23.70 34.47
CA PRO A 766 -21.40 24.46 35.70
C PRO A 766 -22.88 24.59 36.08
N ASP A 767 -23.78 24.49 35.10
CA ASP A 767 -25.23 24.47 35.27
C ASP A 767 -25.78 23.09 35.68
N GLY A 768 -24.91 22.08 35.83
CA GLY A 768 -25.27 20.72 36.25
C GLY A 768 -25.66 19.76 35.13
N THR A 769 -25.54 20.17 33.87
CA THR A 769 -25.90 19.34 32.72
C THR A 769 -24.80 18.31 32.42
N ILE A 770 -25.16 17.03 32.31
CA ILE A 770 -24.24 15.97 31.86
C ILE A 770 -24.08 16.07 30.34
N VAL A 771 -22.88 16.40 29.89
CA VAL A 771 -22.56 16.59 28.47
C VAL A 771 -21.90 15.37 27.84
N ALA A 772 -21.30 14.51 28.66
CA ALA A 772 -20.80 13.20 28.26
C ALA A 772 -20.75 12.28 29.48
N GLN A 773 -20.91 10.96 29.30
CA GLN A 773 -20.87 10.00 30.38
C GLN A 773 -20.37 8.62 29.94
N SER A 774 -19.89 7.84 30.90
CA SER A 774 -19.62 6.42 30.81
C SER A 774 -20.10 5.75 32.09
N ASP A 775 -21.00 4.77 31.96
CA ASP A 775 -21.50 3.95 33.07
C ASP A 775 -21.23 2.48 32.70
N ALA A 776 -20.28 1.84 33.40
CA ALA A 776 -19.86 0.48 33.10
C ALA A 776 -19.34 -0.23 34.35
N GLN A 777 -19.41 -1.57 34.35
CA GLN A 777 -18.61 -2.33 35.31
C GLN A 777 -17.12 -2.08 35.06
N PRO A 778 -16.27 -2.11 36.10
CA PRO A 778 -14.86 -1.90 35.93
C PRO A 778 -14.26 -2.82 34.87
N HIS A 779 -13.43 -2.23 34.01
CA HIS A 779 -12.93 -2.92 32.83
C HIS A 779 -11.47 -2.59 32.56
N TRP A 780 -10.69 -3.64 32.33
CA TRP A 780 -9.32 -3.52 31.83
C TRP A 780 -9.00 -4.73 30.93
N VAL A 781 -9.02 -4.52 29.62
CA VAL A 781 -8.97 -5.51 28.52
C VAL A 781 -10.20 -6.42 28.46
N THR A 782 -10.68 -6.84 29.62
CA THR A 782 -11.86 -7.66 29.88
C THR A 782 -12.60 -7.07 31.09
N PRO A 783 -13.91 -7.28 31.21
CA PRO A 783 -14.63 -6.94 32.43
C PRO A 783 -13.96 -7.54 33.67
N TRP A 784 -13.75 -6.72 34.70
CA TRP A 784 -13.15 -7.13 35.97
C TRP A 784 -13.99 -6.62 37.16
N PRO A 785 -15.13 -7.29 37.44
CA PRO A 785 -16.09 -6.83 38.43
C PRO A 785 -15.48 -6.66 39.83
N THR A 786 -16.03 -5.74 40.63
CA THR A 786 -15.49 -5.39 41.95
C THR A 786 -15.38 -6.58 42.91
N SER A 787 -16.24 -7.60 42.81
CA SER A 787 -16.13 -8.81 43.63
C SER A 787 -14.86 -9.63 43.39
N ARG A 788 -14.11 -9.36 42.31
CA ARG A 788 -12.85 -10.03 41.96
C ARG A 788 -11.61 -9.23 42.36
N TRP A 789 -11.75 -8.07 42.98
CA TRP A 789 -10.61 -7.26 43.36
C TRP A 789 -9.86 -7.88 44.54
N ALA A 790 -8.54 -7.99 44.41
CA ALA A 790 -7.69 -8.45 45.50
C ALA A 790 -7.49 -7.33 46.53
N VAL A 791 -7.56 -7.69 47.81
CA VAL A 791 -7.38 -6.75 48.91
C VAL A 791 -5.98 -6.15 48.84
N GLY A 792 -5.90 -4.82 48.82
CA GLY A 792 -4.66 -4.07 48.76
C GLY A 792 -4.01 -3.97 47.37
N GLU A 793 -4.58 -4.57 46.32
CA GLU A 793 -4.00 -4.49 44.97
C GLU A 793 -4.61 -3.34 44.14
N PRO A 794 -3.78 -2.45 43.54
CA PRO A 794 -4.27 -1.43 42.62
C PRO A 794 -4.93 -2.04 41.38
N THR A 795 -6.19 -1.68 41.11
CA THR A 795 -6.97 -2.17 39.98
C THR A 795 -7.28 -1.02 39.01
N PRO A 796 -6.75 -1.03 37.78
CA PRO A 796 -7.07 -0.02 36.78
C PRO A 796 -8.46 -0.26 36.17
N ASP A 797 -9.13 0.83 35.82
CA ASP A 797 -10.47 0.85 35.25
C ASP A 797 -10.59 1.96 34.19
N GLY A 798 -10.89 1.57 32.96
CA GLY A 798 -10.85 2.45 31.80
C GLY A 798 -12.21 2.91 31.31
N HIS A 799 -12.35 4.23 31.16
CA HIS A 799 -13.56 4.88 30.64
C HIS A 799 -13.25 5.81 29.47
N ARG A 800 -14.09 5.77 28.45
CA ARG A 800 -14.02 6.69 27.31
C ARG A 800 -15.32 7.45 27.16
N LEU A 801 -15.23 8.79 27.21
CA LEU A 801 -16.36 9.69 27.06
C LEU A 801 -16.27 10.36 25.68
N ALA A 802 -17.33 10.28 24.88
CA ALA A 802 -17.43 11.05 23.64
C ALA A 802 -17.56 12.54 23.98
N LYS A 803 -16.59 13.36 23.58
CA LYS A 803 -16.53 14.78 23.89
C LYS A 803 -17.31 15.58 22.82
N PRO A 804 -18.41 16.26 23.18
CA PRO A 804 -19.09 17.15 22.24
C PRO A 804 -18.19 18.33 21.84
N GLY A 805 -18.20 18.70 20.55
CA GLY A 805 -17.40 19.81 20.04
C GLY A 805 -17.77 21.15 20.68
N GLY A 806 -16.76 21.96 21.00
CA GLY A 806 -16.95 23.31 21.56
C GLY A 806 -17.07 23.40 23.09
N ILE A 807 -16.94 22.30 23.81
CA ILE A 807 -16.93 22.29 25.29
C ILE A 807 -15.53 22.63 25.82
N ASP A 808 -15.48 23.62 26.71
CA ASP A 808 -14.29 23.95 27.50
C ASP A 808 -14.15 23.00 28.68
N LEU A 809 -13.21 22.06 28.57
CA LEU A 809 -12.90 21.09 29.63
C LEU A 809 -12.45 21.77 30.93
N ALA A 810 -11.88 22.99 30.87
CA ALA A 810 -11.46 23.72 32.06
C ALA A 810 -12.63 24.30 32.86
N ALA A 811 -13.82 24.36 32.26
CA ALA A 811 -15.06 24.83 32.87
C ALA A 811 -16.01 23.69 33.28
N THR A 812 -15.65 22.43 33.00
CA THR A 812 -16.46 21.26 33.37
C THR A 812 -15.89 20.52 34.58
N GLU A 813 -16.76 19.82 35.31
CA GLU A 813 -16.41 18.90 36.39
C GLU A 813 -16.43 17.46 35.88
N LEU A 814 -15.43 16.65 36.29
CA LEU A 814 -15.45 15.21 36.08
C LEU A 814 -15.91 14.53 37.38
N ARG A 815 -17.13 13.99 37.38
CA ARG A 815 -17.72 13.32 38.55
C ARG A 815 -17.57 11.81 38.41
N VAL A 816 -17.09 11.16 39.47
CA VAL A 816 -16.86 9.71 39.51
C VAL A 816 -17.52 9.11 40.75
N GLY A 817 -18.21 7.99 40.59
CA GLY A 817 -18.75 7.24 41.72
C GLY A 817 -19.16 5.83 41.35
N LEU A 818 -19.72 5.11 42.32
CA LEU A 818 -20.18 3.74 42.15
C LEU A 818 -21.66 3.60 42.49
N TYR A 819 -22.32 2.62 41.90
CA TYR A 819 -23.67 2.21 42.27
C TYR A 819 -23.90 0.72 42.01
N ASP A 820 -24.88 0.16 42.70
CA ASP A 820 -25.38 -1.18 42.41
C ASP A 820 -26.35 -1.11 41.22
N TRP A 821 -26.04 -1.77 40.11
CA TRP A 821 -26.88 -1.72 38.90
C TRP A 821 -28.30 -2.27 39.11
N GLN A 822 -28.48 -3.23 40.03
CA GLN A 822 -29.77 -3.85 40.27
C GLN A 822 -30.70 -2.94 41.07
N THR A 823 -30.15 -2.19 42.04
CA THR A 823 -30.95 -1.32 42.92
C THR A 823 -30.87 0.15 42.55
N LEU A 824 -29.89 0.54 41.72
CA LEU A 824 -29.49 1.92 41.42
C LEU A 824 -29.03 2.73 42.64
N GLU A 825 -28.77 2.04 43.76
CA GLU A 825 -28.29 2.67 44.99
C GLU A 825 -26.81 3.07 44.83
N ARG A 826 -26.53 4.36 45.07
CA ARG A 826 -25.17 4.92 45.01
C ARG A 826 -24.36 4.51 46.23
N VAL A 827 -23.06 4.27 46.04
CA VAL A 827 -22.13 4.03 47.13
C VAL A 827 -21.63 5.38 47.68
N PRO A 828 -21.86 5.70 48.96
CA PRO A 828 -21.43 6.98 49.50
C PRO A 828 -19.91 7.13 49.60
N VAL A 829 -19.42 8.34 49.35
CA VAL A 829 -18.06 8.83 49.65
C VAL A 829 -18.00 9.23 51.12
N LEU A 830 -16.93 8.87 51.81
CA LEU A 830 -16.71 9.07 53.24
C LEU A 830 -15.73 10.21 53.52
N ASP A 831 -15.90 10.90 54.64
CA ASP A 831 -14.86 11.76 55.21
C ASP A 831 -13.84 10.98 56.05
N GLY A 832 -12.80 11.67 56.55
CA GLY A 832 -11.78 11.05 57.42
C GLY A 832 -12.30 10.53 58.78
N GLY A 833 -13.57 10.80 59.13
CA GLY A 833 -14.26 10.24 60.28
C GLY A 833 -15.22 9.09 59.93
N GLY A 834 -15.28 8.68 58.67
CA GLY A 834 -16.14 7.61 58.17
C GLY A 834 -17.61 8.01 58.00
N GLN A 835 -17.94 9.29 57.90
CA GLN A 835 -19.31 9.76 57.65
C GLN A 835 -19.54 10.01 56.14
N PRO A 836 -20.71 9.63 55.58
CA PRO A 836 -21.09 9.95 54.20
C PRO A 836 -21.14 11.46 53.92
N ILE A 837 -20.43 11.91 52.88
CA ILE A 837 -20.37 13.33 52.47
C ILE A 837 -20.89 13.61 51.06
N SER A 838 -20.88 12.61 50.17
CA SER A 838 -21.36 12.71 48.78
C SER A 838 -21.62 11.31 48.22
N ASP A 839 -22.18 11.22 47.02
CA ASP A 839 -22.30 10.00 46.22
C ASP A 839 -21.34 9.96 45.01
N TYR A 840 -20.49 10.98 44.88
CA TYR A 840 -19.40 11.05 43.90
C TYR A 840 -18.21 11.86 44.40
N VAL A 841 -17.06 11.65 43.76
CA VAL A 841 -15.88 12.51 43.87
C VAL A 841 -15.73 13.35 42.60
N VAL A 842 -15.27 14.60 42.76
CA VAL A 842 -14.94 15.48 41.64
C VAL A 842 -13.44 15.40 41.38
N LEU A 843 -13.05 15.03 40.16
CA LEU A 843 -11.67 14.95 39.71
C LEU A 843 -11.28 16.20 38.90
N SER A 844 -10.05 16.68 39.09
CA SER A 844 -9.54 17.85 38.36
C SER A 844 -9.11 17.46 36.95
N LEU A 845 -9.62 18.17 35.94
CA LEU A 845 -9.18 18.08 34.55
C LEU A 845 -8.00 19.03 34.23
N ARG A 846 -7.63 19.94 35.14
CA ARG A 846 -6.51 20.89 34.94
C ARG A 846 -5.18 20.21 35.29
N GLU A 847 -4.16 20.40 34.45
CA GLU A 847 -2.77 19.99 34.74
C GLU A 847 -2.12 20.81 35.85
#